data_AF-A0A4P7D3V4-F1
#
_entry.id   AF-A0A4P7D3V4-F1
#
_cell.length_a   1.000
_cell.length_b   1.000
_cell.length_c   1.000
_cell.angle_alpha   90.00
_cell.angle_beta   90.00
_cell.angle_gamma   90.00
#
_symmetry.space_group_name_H-M   'P 1'
#
loop_
_entity.id
_entity.type
_entity.pdbx_description
1 polymer ?
#
loop_
_entity_poly.entity_id
_entity_poly.type
_entity_poly.pdbx_seq_one_letter_code
_entity_poly.pdbx_strand_id
1 'polypeptide(L)'
;MGAACLWAWSPANAAGTAASAPVACASASCAPATSKEDACKSAASSAKAACEAAAAELANAIKRYPAASTVPTPSKDAQPDGEIDKNAPPDEAGATVTARGVRLFPRNEQCFPTETRNLFSEVDKVVIGDDRTPRPMDWFDGHSVPPTARSAIMGQNTWMLWGEGNEAFWGWVQENGYGIADFLVLLNSKNRAHRFRDGGLINQPGMVERDTPMTGLGLYIDGPDGDKVKMHAPANDVDADGKPVEPVKMPNDPAHHHQTFFEVDPEAQTLYDQAIAQLGNDGVDPLVYGYPSGVVGLRLWPNPDFFGKSPAAKQAREHWNEQVVSDQGKRYYSTDPKDADFHADPLLIRPFRVSMACSFCHVGPHPLSSPKDLEHPEWGDLSSMIGNQYWLPSNAFTNLKTPDSFLWQFVASQQPGTIDTSLVATDHINNPNTINAIFEVNARLARAAINPPEEQSKSNLMLRGIEDAPLFTLDPRHTPRVLLDGADSIGIEGALLRVYLNIGAYSEQWRRVQNTIVGFTAQRPFDIATIKAKSVYWNTTEHFRVEELENLFTYVTKSGATISQPMKLASTEEGLARINANQADSANGRDVFIRNCAICHSSKQPPNLQITFSRDWRTANADAPGGITLPMDFADWEAFKLSAPWLAYVDRLQKYIAAQPNGGQDFFEKDNYLSTDVRIPITLVGTNSQRAVGTNGMRGQVWDNFSSETYKSLPAVGVVHFYNPFRKTSAVDKWGNNDEYAPPGGGPGYYRPASLVSVWATAPLLHNNALGIYNRDPSVKGRLEAYDDAIDKLFNNSKRAVIGTPAYGAARLVNVYPAQKEAFCHEHPADQSLECSALRGDFRQSFAAAGVADQPGFRDIGFIYRTTKDSYIDFAPRYIKPLVSGILGERLTSFLFIYVWVVLALIAFVLIFVGQPRLAGGLLALLAAVLATVLRVTGVDTVFWWLWLIPLVLFVFAAAFFRFPNAQRSARAFFVASVVAFAAMGGLGKALLDGRLIGIDIGPIPRGTPVNLLMNIDPDAPTVDLLHAVSGLLRGVLLVRRDDPKDGSFKALDEFQREAGPALLKASKCPDFVLDRGHWFAQTLTDDEKRQLKAFLETL
;
A
#
# COMPACT_ATOMS: atom_id res chain seq x y z
N MET A 1 -20.32 -60.89 -3.71
CA MET A 1 -19.64 -61.68 -2.66
C MET A 1 -18.71 -60.67 -1.98
N GLY A 2 -18.92 -60.17 -0.76
CA GLY A 2 -19.30 -60.83 0.49
C GLY A 2 -18.05 -60.88 1.37
N ALA A 3 -17.98 -60.48 2.64
CA ALA A 3 -18.85 -59.77 3.59
C ALA A 3 -18.07 -59.77 4.95
N ALA A 4 -18.55 -59.03 5.96
CA ALA A 4 -18.03 -58.92 7.34
C ALA A 4 -16.73 -58.07 7.53
N CYS A 5 -16.57 -57.10 8.47
CA CYS A 5 -17.17 -56.74 9.79
C CYS A 5 -16.49 -57.43 11.00
N LEU A 6 -16.05 -56.77 12.11
CA LEU A 6 -15.98 -55.36 12.59
C LEU A 6 -14.67 -55.18 13.45
N TRP A 7 -14.33 -54.13 14.24
CA TRP A 7 -14.85 -52.79 14.59
C TRP A 7 -13.78 -51.94 15.33
N ALA A 8 -13.79 -50.59 15.22
CA ALA A 8 -13.39 -49.64 16.28
C ALA A 8 -13.64 -48.16 15.87
N TRP A 9 -14.07 -47.32 16.81
CA TRP A 9 -14.21 -45.83 16.75
C TRP A 9 -12.99 -45.17 17.45
N SER A 10 -12.63 -43.88 17.39
CA SER A 10 -12.96 -42.63 16.65
C SER A 10 -11.97 -41.53 17.17
N PRO A 11 -11.97 -40.24 16.74
CA PRO A 11 -12.63 -39.56 15.63
C PRO A 11 -11.63 -38.86 14.65
N ALA A 12 -12.13 -37.97 13.79
CA ALA A 12 -11.37 -37.23 12.79
C ALA A 12 -10.40 -36.16 13.34
N ASN A 13 -9.38 -35.84 12.54
CA ASN A 13 -8.83 -34.48 12.46
C ASN A 13 -8.21 -34.25 11.07
N ALA A 14 -8.63 -33.19 10.37
CA ALA A 14 -8.15 -32.85 9.03
C ALA A 14 -7.38 -31.52 9.08
N ALA A 15 -6.04 -31.60 9.02
CA ALA A 15 -5.13 -30.45 8.99
C ALA A 15 -3.77 -30.87 8.42
N GLY A 16 -3.70 -31.18 7.13
CA GLY A 16 -2.46 -31.53 6.44
C GLY A 16 -1.70 -30.27 6.04
N THR A 17 -0.67 -29.88 6.80
CA THR A 17 0.15 -28.70 6.51
C THR A 17 0.96 -28.87 5.24
N ALA A 18 0.69 -28.06 4.20
CA ALA A 18 1.56 -27.87 3.04
C ALA A 18 2.80 -27.00 3.39
N ALA A 19 3.44 -27.28 4.54
CA ALA A 19 4.62 -26.58 5.02
C ALA A 19 5.88 -27.41 4.71
N SER A 20 6.89 -26.77 4.11
CA SER A 20 8.13 -27.37 3.63
C SER A 20 7.97 -28.68 2.85
N ALA A 21 7.76 -28.60 1.55
CA ALA A 21 8.40 -29.56 0.65
C ALA A 21 9.93 -29.36 0.79
N PRO A 22 10.69 -30.32 1.33
CA PRO A 22 12.14 -30.22 1.31
C PRO A 22 12.64 -30.32 -0.13
N VAL A 23 13.80 -29.74 -0.44
CA VAL A 23 14.50 -30.04 -1.69
C VAL A 23 14.82 -31.53 -1.70
N ALA A 24 14.09 -32.28 -2.52
CA ALA A 24 14.28 -33.70 -2.68
C ALA A 24 15.57 -33.92 -3.51
N CYS A 25 16.73 -33.93 -2.83
CA CYS A 25 18.03 -34.22 -3.43
C CYS A 25 18.01 -35.64 -4.05
N ALA A 26 17.59 -35.73 -5.31
CA ALA A 26 17.42 -36.99 -6.01
C ALA A 26 18.76 -37.71 -6.14
N SER A 27 18.81 -38.97 -5.71
CA SER A 27 20.02 -39.79 -5.80
C SER A 27 20.33 -40.12 -7.26
N ALA A 28 21.30 -39.44 -7.85
CA ALA A 28 21.78 -39.73 -9.20
C ALA A 28 22.28 -41.18 -9.30
N SER A 29 21.56 -42.02 -10.03
CA SER A 29 21.91 -43.43 -10.24
C SER A 29 22.84 -43.58 -11.44
N CYS A 30 24.16 -43.72 -11.19
CA CYS A 30 25.14 -44.06 -12.24
C CYS A 30 24.79 -45.42 -12.89
N ALA A 31 24.49 -45.44 -14.19
CA ALA A 31 24.28 -46.68 -14.93
C ALA A 31 25.61 -47.44 -15.17
N PRO A 32 25.62 -48.78 -15.22
CA PRO A 32 26.85 -49.57 -15.21
C PRO A 32 27.53 -49.66 -16.59
N ALA A 33 28.41 -48.70 -16.91
CA ALA A 33 29.26 -48.74 -18.11
C ALA A 33 30.67 -48.17 -17.87
N THR A 34 31.64 -49.07 -17.66
CA THR A 34 33.11 -48.92 -17.89
C THR A 34 33.87 -47.72 -17.29
N SER A 35 34.85 -48.04 -16.42
CA SER A 35 36.12 -47.32 -16.18
C SER A 35 36.10 -45.82 -15.80
N LYS A 36 34.96 -45.21 -15.48
CA LYS A 36 34.86 -43.88 -14.85
C LYS A 36 34.12 -43.89 -13.51
N GLU A 37 34.08 -45.03 -12.84
CA GLU A 37 33.28 -45.24 -11.62
C GLU A 37 33.62 -44.23 -10.51
N ASP A 38 34.91 -44.00 -10.23
CA ASP A 38 35.33 -43.09 -9.15
C ASP A 38 35.14 -41.61 -9.50
N ALA A 39 35.09 -41.28 -10.79
CA ALA A 39 34.68 -39.96 -11.26
C ALA A 39 33.16 -39.76 -11.19
N CYS A 40 32.35 -40.80 -11.44
CA CYS A 40 30.90 -40.76 -11.22
C CYS A 40 30.60 -40.61 -9.72
N LYS A 41 31.30 -41.36 -8.85
CA LYS A 41 31.19 -41.27 -7.39
C LYS A 41 31.64 -39.91 -6.85
N SER A 42 32.77 -39.36 -7.30
CA SER A 42 33.23 -38.05 -6.82
C SER A 42 32.28 -36.92 -7.26
N ALA A 43 31.84 -36.90 -8.53
CA ALA A 43 30.87 -35.93 -9.03
C ALA A 43 29.49 -36.05 -8.36
N ALA A 44 28.99 -37.27 -8.13
CA ALA A 44 27.76 -37.47 -7.38
C ALA A 44 27.90 -37.04 -5.90
N SER A 45 29.07 -37.25 -5.29
CA SER A 45 29.33 -36.82 -3.91
C SER A 45 29.43 -35.29 -3.77
N SER A 46 30.03 -34.59 -4.75
CA SER A 46 30.12 -33.12 -4.73
C SER A 46 28.78 -32.47 -5.07
N ALA A 47 28.02 -33.02 -6.04
CA ALA A 47 26.65 -32.58 -6.31
C ALA A 47 25.73 -32.78 -5.11
N LYS A 48 25.84 -33.93 -4.43
CA LYS A 48 25.11 -34.18 -3.18
C LYS A 48 25.53 -33.19 -2.07
N ALA A 49 26.82 -32.98 -1.85
CA ALA A 49 27.32 -32.03 -0.85
C ALA A 49 26.87 -30.58 -1.13
N ALA A 50 26.77 -30.18 -2.41
CA ALA A 50 26.21 -28.89 -2.80
C ALA A 50 24.70 -28.80 -2.51
N CYS A 51 23.93 -29.86 -2.79
CA CYS A 51 22.50 -29.93 -2.46
C CYS A 51 22.26 -29.86 -0.93
N GLU A 52 23.06 -30.59 -0.15
CA GLU A 52 23.02 -30.57 1.32
C GLU A 52 23.44 -29.20 1.89
N ALA A 53 24.43 -28.53 1.29
CA ALA A 53 24.84 -27.18 1.68
C ALA A 53 23.75 -26.14 1.40
N ALA A 54 23.17 -26.11 0.19
CA ALA A 54 22.10 -25.18 -0.17
C ALA A 54 20.83 -25.39 0.66
N ALA A 55 20.49 -26.66 0.97
CA ALA A 55 19.38 -26.97 1.87
C ALA A 55 19.64 -26.48 3.32
N ALA A 56 20.88 -26.58 3.81
CA ALA A 56 21.27 -26.06 5.12
C ALA A 56 21.29 -24.52 5.13
N GLU A 57 21.73 -23.87 4.07
CA GLU A 57 21.71 -22.40 3.89
C GLU A 57 20.28 -21.86 3.93
N LEU A 58 19.37 -22.45 3.14
CA LEU A 58 17.94 -22.13 3.14
C LEU A 58 17.31 -22.32 4.53
N ALA A 59 17.58 -23.44 5.19
CA ALA A 59 17.08 -23.69 6.55
C ALA A 59 17.62 -22.67 7.58
N ASN A 60 18.88 -22.22 7.42
CA ASN A 60 19.48 -21.18 8.26
C ASN A 60 18.96 -19.76 7.95
N ALA A 61 18.53 -19.48 6.71
CA ALA A 61 17.86 -18.23 6.34
C ALA A 61 16.46 -18.15 6.99
N ILE A 62 15.64 -19.20 6.83
CA ILE A 62 14.31 -19.33 7.47
C ILE A 62 14.44 -19.23 9.01
N LYS A 63 15.42 -19.91 9.60
CA LYS A 63 15.64 -19.88 11.06
C LYS A 63 16.11 -18.53 11.60
N ARG A 64 16.76 -17.69 10.78
CA ARG A 64 17.15 -16.31 11.16
C ARG A 64 15.95 -15.39 11.19
N TYR A 65 15.11 -15.43 10.16
CA TYR A 65 13.96 -14.53 9.97
C TYR A 65 12.66 -15.33 9.81
N PRO A 66 12.17 -16.00 10.88
CA PRO A 66 11.05 -16.94 10.79
C PRO A 66 9.68 -16.26 10.59
N ALA A 67 9.63 -14.93 10.71
CA ALA A 67 8.47 -14.09 10.39
C ALA A 67 8.49 -13.56 8.95
N ALA A 68 9.58 -13.73 8.20
CA ALA A 68 9.70 -13.09 6.89
C ALA A 68 8.77 -13.73 5.86
N SER A 69 7.91 -12.89 5.26
CA SER A 69 6.97 -13.25 4.19
C SER A 69 5.97 -14.36 4.58
N THR A 70 5.66 -14.47 5.87
CA THR A 70 4.62 -15.36 6.41
C THR A 70 3.23 -14.91 5.95
N VAL A 71 2.47 -15.88 5.43
CA VAL A 71 1.03 -15.71 5.21
C VAL A 71 0.34 -15.82 6.57
N PRO A 72 -0.47 -14.83 7.00
CA PRO A 72 -1.20 -14.90 8.26
C PRO A 72 -2.12 -16.12 8.33
N THR A 73 -2.36 -16.64 9.53
CA THR A 73 -3.26 -17.79 9.69
C THR A 73 -4.70 -17.39 9.30
N PRO A 74 -5.35 -18.07 8.32
CA PRO A 74 -6.73 -17.78 7.95
C PRO A 74 -7.69 -17.80 9.14
N SER A 75 -8.57 -16.81 9.22
CA SER A 75 -9.59 -16.77 10.25
C SER A 75 -10.54 -17.98 10.14
N LYS A 76 -10.89 -18.56 11.29
CA LYS A 76 -11.85 -19.67 11.38
C LYS A 76 -13.30 -19.24 11.11
N ASP A 77 -13.54 -17.93 11.06
CA ASP A 77 -14.84 -17.32 10.75
C ASP A 77 -14.92 -16.82 9.28
N ALA A 78 -13.94 -17.18 8.44
CA ALA A 78 -14.04 -17.04 6.98
C ALA A 78 -15.11 -17.99 6.41
N GLN A 79 -15.80 -17.60 5.34
CA GLN A 79 -16.71 -18.50 4.63
C GLN A 79 -15.92 -19.44 3.68
N PRO A 80 -16.48 -20.60 3.32
CA PRO A 80 -15.96 -21.40 2.19
C PRO A 80 -15.97 -20.61 0.87
N ASP A 81 -15.09 -20.97 -0.07
CA ASP A 81 -14.95 -20.25 -1.35
C ASP A 81 -16.27 -20.25 -2.15
N GLY A 82 -16.77 -19.05 -2.43
CA GLY A 82 -18.06 -18.82 -3.08
C GLY A 82 -19.28 -19.22 -2.23
N GLU A 83 -19.23 -19.07 -0.91
CA GLU A 83 -20.41 -19.14 -0.02
C GLU A 83 -20.72 -17.79 0.64
N ILE A 84 -21.95 -17.32 0.44
CA ILE A 84 -22.44 -16.02 0.94
C ILE A 84 -22.44 -15.97 2.48
N ASP A 85 -21.77 -14.98 3.07
CA ASP A 85 -21.92 -14.65 4.50
C ASP A 85 -23.35 -14.14 4.75
N LYS A 86 -24.18 -15.03 5.29
CA LYS A 86 -25.59 -14.77 5.62
C LYS A 86 -25.76 -13.61 6.60
N ASN A 87 -24.73 -13.30 7.40
CA ASN A 87 -24.71 -12.22 8.38
C ASN A 87 -24.14 -10.90 7.81
N ALA A 88 -23.78 -10.85 6.53
CA ALA A 88 -23.40 -9.61 5.88
C ALA A 88 -24.65 -8.71 5.69
N PRO A 89 -24.61 -7.43 6.11
CA PRO A 89 -25.67 -6.46 5.84
C PRO A 89 -25.67 -6.03 4.35
N PRO A 90 -26.73 -5.41 3.84
CA PRO A 90 -26.65 -4.64 2.59
C PRO A 90 -25.74 -3.42 2.76
N ASP A 91 -25.34 -2.80 1.65
CA ASP A 91 -24.71 -1.48 1.64
C ASP A 91 -25.72 -0.34 1.94
N GLU A 92 -25.25 0.91 2.11
CA GLU A 92 -26.17 2.03 2.38
C GLU A 92 -27.16 2.34 1.23
N ALA A 93 -26.93 1.84 0.01
CA ALA A 93 -27.92 1.93 -1.07
C ALA A 93 -29.06 0.90 -0.88
N GLY A 94 -28.74 -0.34 -0.54
CA GLY A 94 -29.73 -1.39 -0.20
C GLY A 94 -30.33 -1.30 1.21
N ALA A 95 -29.79 -0.44 2.08
CA ALA A 95 -30.24 -0.27 3.46
C ALA A 95 -31.44 0.67 3.62
N THR A 96 -32.17 0.52 4.74
CA THR A 96 -33.28 1.41 5.13
C THR A 96 -32.91 2.40 6.23
N VAL A 97 -31.75 2.21 6.89
CA VAL A 97 -31.23 3.08 7.96
C VAL A 97 -29.70 3.12 7.95
N THR A 98 -29.12 4.25 8.39
CA THR A 98 -27.69 4.36 8.72
C THR A 98 -27.33 3.58 9.99
N ALA A 99 -26.03 3.41 10.25
CA ALA A 99 -25.53 2.82 11.49
C ALA A 99 -25.93 3.61 12.77
N ARG A 100 -26.27 4.90 12.66
CA ARG A 100 -26.78 5.74 13.77
C ARG A 100 -28.32 5.91 13.74
N GLY A 101 -29.02 5.13 12.90
CA GLY A 101 -30.48 5.02 12.91
C GLY A 101 -31.22 6.14 12.16
N VAL A 102 -30.55 6.90 11.29
CA VAL A 102 -31.20 7.84 10.37
C VAL A 102 -31.85 7.05 9.23
N ARG A 103 -33.09 7.38 8.87
CA ARG A 103 -33.82 6.72 7.79
C ARG A 103 -33.25 7.08 6.41
N LEU A 104 -32.90 6.06 5.65
CA LEU A 104 -32.51 6.16 4.24
C LEU A 104 -33.71 5.88 3.33
N PHE A 105 -33.66 6.40 2.10
CA PHE A 105 -34.52 5.97 1.00
C PHE A 105 -33.76 4.91 0.19
N PRO A 106 -34.22 3.64 0.18
CA PRO A 106 -33.50 2.58 -0.54
C PRO A 106 -33.39 2.89 -2.02
N ARG A 107 -32.21 2.60 -2.59
CA ARG A 107 -31.89 2.75 -4.01
C ARG A 107 -31.58 1.37 -4.60
N ASN A 108 -31.89 1.20 -5.87
CA ASN A 108 -31.51 0.01 -6.64
C ASN A 108 -30.54 0.41 -7.77
N GLU A 109 -30.04 -0.55 -8.53
CA GLU A 109 -29.05 -0.35 -9.59
C GLU A 109 -29.49 0.73 -10.62
N GLN A 110 -30.79 0.81 -10.92
CA GLN A 110 -31.35 1.81 -11.86
C GLN A 110 -31.30 3.25 -11.32
N CYS A 111 -31.07 3.45 -10.02
CA CYS A 111 -30.92 4.77 -9.40
C CYS A 111 -29.54 5.39 -9.66
N PHE A 112 -28.62 4.70 -10.33
CA PHE A 112 -27.23 5.14 -10.51
C PHE A 112 -26.76 5.18 -11.97
N PRO A 113 -27.54 5.77 -12.91
CA PRO A 113 -27.21 5.78 -14.32
C PRO A 113 -25.86 6.46 -14.60
N THR A 114 -25.11 5.96 -15.58
CA THR A 114 -23.88 6.62 -16.00
C THR A 114 -24.18 7.92 -16.74
N GLU A 115 -23.36 8.94 -16.48
CA GLU A 115 -23.37 10.20 -17.23
C GLU A 115 -22.96 9.94 -18.68
N THR A 116 -23.84 10.30 -19.62
CA THR A 116 -23.73 10.01 -21.05
C THR A 116 -22.95 11.07 -21.83
N ARG A 117 -22.87 12.29 -21.31
CA ARG A 117 -22.26 13.45 -21.98
C ARG A 117 -20.73 13.40 -21.96
N ASN A 118 -20.09 13.93 -23.00
CA ASN A 118 -18.64 14.02 -23.07
C ASN A 118 -18.09 15.21 -22.26
N LEU A 119 -18.16 15.11 -20.92
CA LEU A 119 -17.81 16.19 -19.99
C LEU A 119 -16.31 16.44 -19.85
N PHE A 120 -15.47 15.44 -20.15
CA PHE A 120 -14.01 15.48 -20.01
C PHE A 120 -13.28 15.46 -21.36
N SER A 121 -13.92 15.96 -22.42
CA SER A 121 -13.39 15.92 -23.80
C SER A 121 -12.00 16.54 -23.98
N GLU A 122 -11.63 17.50 -23.14
CA GLU A 122 -10.32 18.16 -23.13
C GLU A 122 -9.25 17.39 -22.34
N VAL A 123 -9.62 16.46 -21.46
CA VAL A 123 -8.68 15.68 -20.63
C VAL A 123 -8.06 14.55 -21.48
N ASP A 124 -6.80 14.18 -21.20
CA ASP A 124 -6.06 13.12 -21.92
C ASP A 124 -5.89 13.40 -23.43
N LYS A 125 -5.15 14.47 -23.74
CA LYS A 125 -4.91 14.93 -25.12
C LYS A 125 -4.00 13.98 -25.91
N VAL A 126 -4.58 13.36 -26.93
CA VAL A 126 -3.94 12.43 -27.86
C VAL A 126 -3.10 13.16 -28.92
N VAL A 127 -2.21 12.43 -29.61
CA VAL A 127 -1.34 12.95 -30.67
C VAL A 127 -1.55 12.09 -31.93
N ILE A 128 -1.94 12.72 -33.03
CA ILE A 128 -2.39 12.03 -34.24
C ILE A 128 -1.62 12.55 -35.46
N GLY A 129 -0.98 11.64 -36.19
CA GLY A 129 -0.19 11.97 -37.38
C GLY A 129 1.13 12.70 -37.07
N ASP A 130 1.78 13.17 -38.14
CA ASP A 130 3.19 13.61 -38.09
C ASP A 130 3.41 15.00 -37.48
N ASP A 131 2.35 15.80 -37.29
CA ASP A 131 2.44 17.18 -36.76
C ASP A 131 2.61 17.24 -35.23
N ARG A 132 2.51 16.09 -34.55
CA ARG A 132 2.87 15.87 -33.14
C ARG A 132 2.09 16.70 -32.11
N THR A 133 1.11 17.50 -32.53
CA THR A 133 0.43 18.45 -31.65
C THR A 133 -0.64 17.74 -30.79
N PRO A 134 -0.60 17.82 -29.45
CA PRO A 134 -1.63 17.26 -28.57
C PRO A 134 -2.99 17.92 -28.78
N ARG A 135 -4.05 17.11 -28.86
CA ARG A 135 -5.42 17.56 -29.12
C ARG A 135 -6.44 16.73 -28.33
N PRO A 136 -7.64 17.26 -28.05
CA PRO A 136 -8.79 16.48 -27.63
C PRO A 136 -8.98 15.23 -28.51
N MET A 137 -9.38 14.12 -27.89
CA MET A 137 -9.61 12.87 -28.61
C MET A 137 -10.87 12.97 -29.49
N ASP A 138 -10.76 12.57 -30.76
CA ASP A 138 -11.88 12.60 -31.69
C ASP A 138 -12.77 11.37 -31.51
N TRP A 139 -13.77 11.51 -30.63
CA TRP A 139 -14.79 10.50 -30.36
C TRP A 139 -15.83 10.34 -31.48
N PHE A 140 -15.75 11.14 -32.55
CA PHE A 140 -16.78 11.23 -33.57
C PHE A 140 -16.39 10.46 -34.84
N ASP A 141 -17.37 9.76 -35.41
CA ASP A 141 -17.19 8.93 -36.60
C ASP A 141 -17.24 9.74 -37.91
N GLY A 142 -16.98 11.05 -37.81
CA GLY A 142 -17.15 12.10 -38.83
C GLY A 142 -18.38 12.99 -38.60
N HIS A 143 -19.49 12.44 -38.06
CA HIS A 143 -20.75 13.16 -37.84
C HIS A 143 -21.48 12.83 -36.53
N SER A 144 -21.27 11.67 -35.92
CA SER A 144 -21.91 11.23 -34.67
C SER A 144 -20.99 10.34 -33.85
N VAL A 145 -21.27 10.13 -32.57
CA VAL A 145 -20.49 9.27 -31.66
C VAL A 145 -20.96 7.81 -31.79
N PRO A 146 -20.09 6.84 -32.13
CA PRO A 146 -20.43 5.41 -32.14
C PRO A 146 -20.86 4.87 -30.77
N PRO A 147 -21.66 3.79 -30.69
CA PRO A 147 -22.07 3.20 -29.40
C PRO A 147 -20.90 2.80 -28.48
N THR A 148 -19.82 2.25 -29.04
CA THR A 148 -18.59 1.91 -28.31
C THR A 148 -17.83 3.14 -27.82
N ALA A 149 -17.76 4.21 -28.63
CA ALA A 149 -17.20 5.49 -28.23
C ALA A 149 -18.03 6.16 -27.12
N ARG A 150 -19.36 6.04 -27.16
CA ARG A 150 -20.26 6.51 -26.10
C ARG A 150 -20.02 5.75 -24.79
N SER A 151 -19.86 4.42 -24.87
CA SER A 151 -19.50 3.59 -23.71
C SER A 151 -18.13 3.99 -23.13
N ALA A 152 -17.14 4.28 -23.98
CA ALA A 152 -15.84 4.78 -23.54
C ALA A 152 -15.91 6.17 -22.88
N ILE A 153 -16.73 7.10 -23.39
CA ILE A 153 -17.01 8.40 -22.76
C ILE A 153 -17.67 8.21 -21.38
N MET A 154 -18.66 7.32 -21.28
CA MET A 154 -19.30 6.93 -20.02
C MET A 154 -18.28 6.33 -19.05
N GLY A 155 -17.29 5.59 -19.56
CA GLY A 155 -16.14 5.09 -18.81
C GLY A 155 -15.24 6.21 -18.29
N GLN A 156 -14.96 7.25 -19.09
CA GLN A 156 -14.19 8.41 -18.65
C GLN A 156 -14.92 9.15 -17.51
N ASN A 157 -16.24 9.33 -17.63
CA ASN A 157 -17.07 9.91 -16.57
C ASN A 157 -17.05 9.04 -15.29
N THR A 158 -17.15 7.71 -15.43
CA THR A 158 -17.01 6.76 -14.32
C THR A 158 -15.63 6.87 -13.65
N TRP A 159 -14.54 6.89 -14.42
CA TRP A 159 -13.16 7.03 -13.90
C TRP A 159 -12.94 8.35 -13.16
N MET A 160 -13.57 9.42 -13.64
CA MET A 160 -13.43 10.79 -13.13
C MET A 160 -14.33 11.12 -11.94
N LEU A 161 -15.52 10.54 -11.83
CA LEU A 161 -16.57 10.96 -10.88
C LEU A 161 -17.19 9.86 -10.02
N TRP A 162 -17.13 8.57 -10.41
CA TRP A 162 -17.80 7.50 -9.66
C TRP A 162 -17.00 7.10 -8.41
N GLY A 163 -17.70 6.90 -7.30
CA GLY A 163 -17.09 6.54 -6.00
C GLY A 163 -17.74 5.35 -5.27
N GLU A 164 -18.72 4.67 -5.89
CA GLU A 164 -19.27 3.38 -5.41
C GLU A 164 -19.66 3.36 -3.91
N GLY A 165 -20.24 4.44 -3.39
CA GLY A 165 -20.69 4.53 -2.00
C GLY A 165 -19.59 4.70 -0.95
N ASN A 166 -18.33 4.93 -1.36
CA ASN A 166 -17.21 5.00 -0.43
C ASN A 166 -17.22 6.21 0.52
N GLU A 167 -18.13 7.17 0.35
CA GLU A 167 -18.37 8.22 1.36
C GLU A 167 -18.77 7.65 2.72
N ALA A 168 -19.46 6.49 2.75
CA ALA A 168 -19.78 5.78 3.99
C ALA A 168 -18.51 5.23 4.67
N PHE A 169 -17.54 4.74 3.88
CA PHE A 169 -16.25 4.28 4.39
C PHE A 169 -15.40 5.44 4.91
N TRP A 170 -15.18 6.48 4.12
CA TRP A 170 -14.33 7.61 4.52
C TRP A 170 -14.94 8.41 5.68
N GLY A 171 -16.27 8.55 5.74
CA GLY A 171 -16.96 9.09 6.92
C GLY A 171 -16.75 8.23 8.17
N TRP A 172 -16.91 6.91 8.06
CA TRP A 172 -16.65 6.00 9.18
C TRP A 172 -15.18 5.99 9.62
N VAL A 173 -14.23 6.10 8.68
CA VAL A 173 -12.79 6.25 8.95
C VAL A 173 -12.49 7.58 9.64
N GLN A 174 -13.17 8.68 9.31
CA GLN A 174 -13.01 9.95 10.06
C GLN A 174 -13.53 9.84 11.50
N GLU A 175 -14.61 9.08 11.72
CA GLU A 175 -15.15 8.83 13.06
C GLU A 175 -14.35 7.81 13.89
N ASN A 176 -13.66 6.85 13.27
CA ASN A 176 -13.07 5.67 13.95
C ASN A 176 -11.59 5.40 13.62
N GLY A 177 -11.01 6.16 12.72
CA GLY A 177 -9.61 6.08 12.29
C GLY A 177 -8.70 6.97 13.13
N TYR A 178 -8.65 6.71 14.44
CA TYR A 178 -7.60 7.12 15.38
C TYR A 178 -7.19 8.62 15.40
N GLY A 179 -8.03 9.52 14.87
CA GLY A 179 -7.74 10.95 14.73
C GLY A 179 -6.59 11.23 13.76
N ILE A 180 -6.51 10.48 12.64
CA ILE A 180 -5.36 10.50 11.72
C ILE A 180 -5.55 11.49 10.56
N ALA A 181 -6.73 11.48 9.94
CA ALA A 181 -7.04 12.26 8.75
C ALA A 181 -8.51 12.73 8.71
N ASP A 182 -8.75 13.90 8.13
CA ASP A 182 -10.08 14.43 7.82
C ASP A 182 -10.05 15.10 6.43
N PHE A 183 -10.93 14.66 5.51
CA PHE A 183 -10.96 15.20 4.15
C PHE A 183 -11.62 16.58 4.07
N LEU A 184 -12.42 17.02 5.04
CA LEU A 184 -12.88 18.41 5.10
C LEU A 184 -11.80 19.37 5.65
N VAL A 185 -10.81 18.83 6.37
CA VAL A 185 -9.56 19.55 6.69
C VAL A 185 -8.62 19.60 5.46
N LEU A 186 -8.59 18.54 4.65
CA LEU A 186 -7.88 18.51 3.36
C LEU A 186 -8.43 19.54 2.36
N LEU A 187 -9.75 19.63 2.29
CA LEU A 187 -10.50 20.54 1.42
C LEU A 187 -10.55 21.99 1.94
N ASN A 188 -9.87 22.32 3.04
CA ASN A 188 -9.77 23.69 3.57
C ASN A 188 -9.43 24.69 2.44
N SER A 189 -10.36 25.61 2.16
CA SER A 189 -10.25 26.48 0.99
C SER A 189 -9.05 27.43 1.04
N LYS A 190 -8.62 27.83 2.25
CA LYS A 190 -7.41 28.62 2.50
C LYS A 190 -6.11 27.94 2.07
N ASN A 191 -6.16 26.66 1.72
CA ASN A 191 -5.04 25.91 1.18
C ASN A 191 -5.05 25.81 -0.35
N ARG A 192 -6.10 26.31 -1.05
CA ARG A 192 -6.27 26.13 -2.51
C ARG A 192 -5.04 26.59 -3.30
N ALA A 193 -4.45 27.73 -2.94
CA ALA A 193 -3.27 28.30 -3.60
C ALA A 193 -1.93 27.58 -3.33
N HIS A 194 -1.96 26.40 -2.68
CA HIS A 194 -0.78 25.54 -2.48
C HIS A 194 -1.12 24.05 -2.41
N ARG A 195 -2.28 23.62 -2.91
CA ARG A 195 -2.72 22.22 -2.87
C ARG A 195 -1.86 21.34 -3.77
N PHE A 196 -1.42 21.83 -4.92
CA PHE A 196 -0.45 21.12 -5.74
C PHE A 196 0.94 21.14 -5.09
N ARG A 197 1.44 22.31 -4.67
CA ARG A 197 2.77 22.46 -4.05
C ARG A 197 3.02 21.53 -2.86
N ASP A 198 2.04 21.42 -1.97
CA ASP A 198 2.21 20.75 -0.67
C ASP A 198 1.70 19.31 -0.66
N GLY A 199 0.67 18.98 -1.46
CA GLY A 199 0.01 17.66 -1.47
C GLY A 199 0.00 16.93 -2.82
N GLY A 200 0.39 17.60 -3.90
CA GLY A 200 0.20 17.10 -5.27
C GLY A 200 -1.26 17.09 -5.73
N LEU A 201 -2.18 17.70 -4.98
CA LEU A 201 -3.61 17.62 -5.24
C LEU A 201 -4.01 18.53 -6.41
N ILE A 202 -4.84 18.02 -7.31
CA ILE A 202 -5.31 18.79 -8.47
C ILE A 202 -6.56 19.58 -8.09
N ASN A 203 -6.44 20.90 -8.09
CA ASN A 203 -7.59 21.80 -7.95
C ASN A 203 -8.58 21.61 -9.11
N GLN A 204 -9.86 21.45 -8.80
CA GLN A 204 -10.92 21.33 -9.82
C GLN A 204 -11.05 22.66 -10.60
N PRO A 205 -11.02 22.64 -11.95
CA PRO A 205 -11.33 23.80 -12.78
C PRO A 205 -12.76 24.30 -12.56
N GLY A 206 -12.98 25.60 -12.69
CA GLY A 206 -14.29 26.24 -12.42
C GLY A 206 -14.65 26.41 -10.94
N MET A 207 -13.75 26.05 -10.01
CA MET A 207 -13.85 26.32 -8.57
C MET A 207 -12.84 27.40 -8.14
N VAL A 208 -13.13 28.10 -7.05
CA VAL A 208 -12.34 29.22 -6.48
C VAL A 208 -12.23 29.15 -4.96
N GLU A 209 -11.23 29.83 -4.41
CA GLU A 209 -11.00 29.93 -2.96
C GLU A 209 -12.12 30.70 -2.23
N ARG A 210 -12.36 30.34 -0.95
CA ARG A 210 -13.15 31.11 0.00
C ARG A 210 -12.33 31.59 1.19
N ASP A 211 -12.30 32.91 1.36
CA ASP A 211 -11.80 33.62 2.54
C ASP A 211 -12.72 33.47 3.77
N THR A 212 -13.98 33.12 3.53
CA THR A 212 -15.10 33.08 4.49
C THR A 212 -15.67 31.67 4.61
N PRO A 213 -16.02 31.21 5.83
CA PRO A 213 -16.53 29.87 6.04
C PRO A 213 -18.01 29.76 5.64
N MET A 214 -18.45 28.55 5.27
CA MET A 214 -19.83 28.24 4.95
C MET A 214 -20.77 28.64 6.11
N THR A 215 -21.80 29.40 5.75
CA THR A 215 -22.82 29.93 6.68
C THR A 215 -23.46 28.78 7.46
N GLY A 216 -23.46 28.89 8.80
CA GLY A 216 -24.02 27.89 9.70
C GLY A 216 -23.20 26.63 9.93
N LEU A 217 -22.12 26.39 9.15
CA LEU A 217 -21.29 25.17 9.27
C LEU A 217 -19.84 25.44 9.72
N GLY A 218 -19.30 26.64 9.50
CA GLY A 218 -17.92 26.98 9.92
C GLY A 218 -16.81 26.36 9.07
N LEU A 219 -17.16 25.61 8.01
CA LEU A 219 -16.23 24.95 7.09
C LEU A 219 -15.71 25.89 5.99
N TYR A 220 -14.42 25.88 5.72
CA TYR A 220 -13.84 26.52 4.54
C TYR A 220 -13.78 25.51 3.38
N ILE A 221 -14.77 25.58 2.47
CA ILE A 221 -14.85 24.75 1.26
C ILE A 221 -14.86 25.68 0.03
N ASP A 222 -14.21 25.26 -1.05
CA ASP A 222 -14.14 26.01 -2.32
C ASP A 222 -15.52 26.35 -2.89
N GLY A 223 -15.61 27.46 -3.61
CA GLY A 223 -16.85 27.94 -4.23
C GLY A 223 -16.88 27.80 -5.75
N PRO A 224 -18.06 27.84 -6.38
CA PRO A 224 -18.19 27.88 -7.84
C PRO A 224 -17.79 29.25 -8.41
N ASP A 225 -17.02 29.27 -9.49
CA ASP A 225 -16.71 30.48 -10.27
C ASP A 225 -17.87 30.84 -11.21
N GLY A 226 -18.99 31.25 -10.62
CA GLY A 226 -20.24 31.53 -11.33
C GLY A 226 -20.73 30.31 -12.12
N ASP A 227 -20.92 30.47 -13.43
CA ASP A 227 -21.30 29.39 -14.32
C ASP A 227 -20.12 28.48 -14.74
N LYS A 228 -18.85 28.90 -14.58
CA LYS A 228 -17.68 28.10 -15.03
C LYS A 228 -17.51 26.78 -14.30
N VAL A 229 -18.15 26.61 -13.15
CA VAL A 229 -18.21 25.34 -12.42
C VAL A 229 -18.88 24.24 -13.24
N LYS A 230 -19.76 24.59 -14.20
CA LYS A 230 -20.51 23.64 -15.01
C LYS A 230 -19.61 22.98 -16.05
N MET A 231 -19.52 21.66 -15.98
CA MET A 231 -18.92 20.85 -17.03
C MET A 231 -19.86 20.83 -18.23
N HIS A 232 -19.33 21.21 -19.40
CA HIS A 232 -20.08 21.32 -20.64
C HIS A 232 -19.53 20.34 -21.67
N ALA A 233 -20.40 19.52 -22.26
CA ALA A 233 -20.03 18.72 -23.42
C ALA A 233 -19.78 19.61 -24.65
N PRO A 234 -18.90 19.21 -25.58
CA PRO A 234 -18.74 19.86 -26.88
C PRO A 234 -20.08 20.04 -27.61
N ALA A 235 -20.22 21.14 -28.35
CA ALA A 235 -21.48 21.46 -29.06
C ALA A 235 -21.85 20.46 -30.18
N ASN A 236 -20.92 19.59 -30.57
CA ASN A 236 -21.13 18.46 -31.48
C ASN A 236 -21.39 17.13 -30.77
N ASP A 237 -21.43 17.07 -29.43
CA ASP A 237 -21.83 15.88 -28.67
C ASP A 237 -23.35 15.66 -28.76
N VAL A 238 -23.77 15.02 -29.85
CA VAL A 238 -25.17 14.83 -30.22
C VAL A 238 -25.62 13.36 -30.24
N ASP A 239 -26.92 13.16 -30.06
CA ASP A 239 -27.62 11.89 -30.20
C ASP A 239 -27.82 11.49 -31.68
N ALA A 240 -28.47 10.36 -31.92
CA ALA A 240 -28.75 9.85 -33.27
C ALA A 240 -29.74 10.72 -34.08
N ASP A 241 -30.49 11.62 -33.43
CA ASP A 241 -31.38 12.59 -34.08
C ASP A 241 -30.67 13.94 -34.34
N GLY A 242 -29.41 14.11 -33.91
CA GLY A 242 -28.63 15.35 -34.04
C GLY A 242 -28.95 16.41 -32.98
N LYS A 243 -29.53 16.01 -31.83
CA LYS A 243 -29.78 16.89 -30.67
C LYS A 243 -28.65 16.75 -29.66
N PRO A 244 -28.33 17.79 -28.84
CA PRO A 244 -27.37 17.65 -27.75
C PRO A 244 -27.70 16.45 -26.84
N VAL A 245 -26.68 15.71 -26.40
CA VAL A 245 -26.87 14.61 -25.46
C VAL A 245 -27.30 15.15 -24.10
N GLU A 246 -28.48 14.73 -23.65
CA GLU A 246 -28.98 15.00 -22.30
C GLU A 246 -28.50 13.92 -21.32
N PRO A 247 -28.28 14.26 -20.03
CA PRO A 247 -27.93 13.28 -19.00
C PRO A 247 -29.09 12.31 -18.74
N VAL A 248 -28.77 11.04 -18.54
CA VAL A 248 -29.74 10.02 -18.12
C VAL A 248 -30.17 10.31 -16.68
N LYS A 249 -31.48 10.41 -16.46
CA LYS A 249 -32.08 10.78 -15.16
C LYS A 249 -32.50 9.53 -14.40
N MET A 250 -32.44 9.58 -13.08
CA MET A 250 -32.97 8.52 -12.21
C MET A 250 -34.46 8.23 -12.49
N PRO A 251 -34.95 7.00 -12.20
CA PRO A 251 -36.37 6.65 -12.27
C PRO A 251 -37.26 7.63 -11.51
N ASN A 252 -38.24 8.20 -12.21
CA ASN A 252 -39.17 9.20 -11.67
C ASN A 252 -40.48 8.58 -11.15
N ASP A 253 -40.40 7.41 -10.53
CA ASP A 253 -41.53 6.71 -9.93
C ASP A 253 -41.65 7.02 -8.42
N PRO A 254 -42.81 6.78 -7.77
CA PRO A 254 -43.03 7.17 -6.38
C PRO A 254 -42.13 6.52 -5.31
N ALA A 255 -41.32 5.51 -5.64
CA ALA A 255 -40.34 4.92 -4.73
C ALA A 255 -38.94 5.54 -4.85
N HIS A 256 -38.64 6.25 -5.94
CA HIS A 256 -37.32 6.82 -6.22
C HIS A 256 -37.34 8.34 -6.51
N HIS A 257 -38.52 8.95 -6.67
CA HIS A 257 -38.72 10.40 -6.83
C HIS A 257 -38.49 11.15 -5.49
N HIS A 258 -37.24 11.17 -5.05
CA HIS A 258 -36.78 11.88 -3.86
C HIS A 258 -35.67 12.88 -4.23
N GLN A 259 -35.64 14.03 -3.55
CA GLN A 259 -34.61 15.07 -3.75
C GLN A 259 -33.36 14.85 -2.87
N THR A 260 -33.39 13.81 -2.04
CA THR A 260 -32.33 13.37 -1.12
C THR A 260 -32.35 11.84 -1.05
N PHE A 261 -31.31 11.21 -0.52
CA PHE A 261 -31.28 9.76 -0.24
C PHE A 261 -31.61 9.42 1.23
N PHE A 262 -32.04 10.41 2.03
CA PHE A 262 -32.41 10.24 3.45
C PHE A 262 -33.48 11.24 3.91
N GLU A 263 -34.20 10.91 4.99
CA GLU A 263 -35.19 11.80 5.60
C GLU A 263 -34.49 12.93 6.38
N VAL A 264 -34.38 14.11 5.76
CA VAL A 264 -33.87 15.36 6.38
C VAL A 264 -34.73 15.74 7.58
N ASP A 265 -34.10 16.24 8.64
CA ASP A 265 -34.83 16.75 9.80
C ASP A 265 -35.52 18.09 9.48
N PRO A 266 -36.84 18.25 9.72
CA PRO A 266 -37.51 19.53 9.57
C PRO A 266 -36.90 20.68 10.39
N GLU A 267 -36.21 20.39 11.51
CA GLU A 267 -35.44 21.39 12.25
C GLU A 267 -34.13 21.79 11.55
N ALA A 268 -33.58 20.93 10.70
CA ALA A 268 -32.33 21.14 9.97
C ALA A 268 -32.52 21.64 8.53
N GLN A 269 -33.74 21.58 7.97
CA GLN A 269 -34.04 21.87 6.56
C GLN A 269 -33.42 23.19 6.08
N THR A 270 -33.60 24.29 6.82
CA THR A 270 -33.03 25.60 6.46
C THR A 270 -31.49 25.59 6.39
N LEU A 271 -30.82 24.85 7.29
CA LEU A 271 -29.37 24.70 7.30
C LEU A 271 -28.90 23.79 6.14
N TYR A 272 -29.65 22.74 5.83
CA TYR A 272 -29.43 21.87 4.68
C TYR A 272 -29.51 22.67 3.37
N ASP A 273 -30.62 23.39 3.14
CA ASP A 273 -30.84 24.17 1.92
C ASP A 273 -29.75 25.25 1.72
N GLN A 274 -29.36 25.93 2.80
CA GLN A 274 -28.24 26.89 2.80
C GLN A 274 -26.90 26.21 2.51
N ALA A 275 -26.65 25.01 3.05
CA ALA A 275 -25.43 24.27 2.80
C ALA A 275 -25.32 23.83 1.33
N ILE A 276 -26.39 23.25 0.76
CA ILE A 276 -26.45 22.85 -0.65
C ILE A 276 -26.26 24.05 -1.58
N ALA A 277 -26.95 25.16 -1.33
CA ALA A 277 -26.82 26.38 -2.14
C ALA A 277 -25.39 26.96 -2.16
N GLN A 278 -24.56 26.64 -1.15
CA GLN A 278 -23.16 27.06 -1.08
C GLN A 278 -22.18 26.09 -1.78
N LEU A 279 -22.55 24.84 -2.10
CA LEU A 279 -21.63 23.92 -2.79
C LEU A 279 -21.49 24.18 -4.29
N GLY A 280 -22.51 24.78 -4.93
CA GLY A 280 -22.59 24.90 -6.37
C GLY A 280 -23.09 23.63 -7.05
N ASN A 281 -23.19 23.67 -8.39
CA ASN A 281 -23.64 22.53 -9.20
C ASN A 281 -22.85 22.53 -10.52
N ASP A 282 -22.02 21.50 -10.71
CA ASP A 282 -21.14 21.33 -11.87
C ASP A 282 -21.80 20.61 -13.05
N GLY A 283 -23.12 20.40 -13.01
CA GLY A 283 -23.93 19.96 -14.13
C GLY A 283 -24.24 18.46 -14.17
N VAL A 284 -23.71 17.66 -13.24
CA VAL A 284 -24.05 16.23 -13.05
C VAL A 284 -25.08 16.04 -11.93
N ASP A 285 -25.71 14.87 -11.84
CA ASP A 285 -26.68 14.57 -10.77
C ASP A 285 -25.97 14.33 -9.41
N PRO A 286 -26.18 15.18 -8.39
CA PRO A 286 -25.51 15.02 -7.10
C PRO A 286 -26.04 13.84 -6.27
N LEU A 287 -27.16 13.21 -6.65
CA LEU A 287 -27.66 11.99 -6.00
C LEU A 287 -26.98 10.71 -6.53
N VAL A 288 -26.22 10.84 -7.63
CA VAL A 288 -25.36 9.79 -8.22
C VAL A 288 -23.87 10.09 -7.99
N TYR A 289 -23.44 11.35 -8.13
CA TYR A 289 -22.02 11.74 -8.11
C TYR A 289 -21.62 12.71 -6.98
N GLY A 290 -22.54 13.09 -6.08
CA GLY A 290 -22.28 14.12 -5.07
C GLY A 290 -21.97 15.51 -5.68
N TYR A 291 -21.62 16.46 -4.82
CA TYR A 291 -21.27 17.84 -5.19
C TYR A 291 -19.76 18.02 -5.42
N PRO A 292 -19.33 19.02 -6.22
CA PRO A 292 -17.90 19.32 -6.40
C PRO A 292 -17.27 19.76 -5.07
N SER A 293 -16.04 19.33 -4.81
CA SER A 293 -15.32 19.62 -3.57
C SER A 293 -14.32 20.78 -3.68
N GLY A 294 -13.92 21.14 -4.91
CA GLY A 294 -12.75 21.99 -5.18
C GLY A 294 -11.49 21.21 -5.57
N VAL A 295 -11.46 19.89 -5.38
CA VAL A 295 -10.35 18.98 -5.75
C VAL A 295 -10.87 17.88 -6.69
N VAL A 296 -10.14 17.62 -7.78
CA VAL A 296 -10.50 16.59 -8.76
C VAL A 296 -10.55 15.21 -8.09
N GLY A 297 -11.62 14.46 -8.37
CA GLY A 297 -11.83 13.12 -7.81
C GLY A 297 -12.33 13.07 -6.36
N LEU A 298 -12.52 14.20 -5.66
CA LEU A 298 -13.24 14.23 -4.38
C LEU A 298 -14.63 14.85 -4.55
N ARG A 299 -15.66 14.21 -3.99
CA ARG A 299 -17.07 14.64 -4.06
C ARG A 299 -17.69 14.78 -2.67
N LEU A 300 -18.49 15.82 -2.46
CA LEU A 300 -19.15 16.10 -1.18
C LEU A 300 -20.57 15.51 -1.15
N TRP A 301 -20.86 14.73 -0.12
CA TRP A 301 -22.16 14.12 0.13
C TRP A 301 -22.74 14.63 1.45
N PRO A 302 -23.96 15.19 1.49
CA PRO A 302 -24.59 15.63 2.74
C PRO A 302 -24.73 14.45 3.72
N ASN A 303 -24.19 14.57 4.92
CA ASN A 303 -24.13 13.44 5.85
C ASN A 303 -25.52 13.16 6.44
N PRO A 304 -26.12 11.98 6.20
CA PRO A 304 -27.40 11.61 6.82
C PRO A 304 -27.31 11.65 8.35
N ASP A 305 -26.18 11.27 8.93
CA ASP A 305 -25.97 11.25 10.39
C ASP A 305 -25.77 12.66 11.00
N PHE A 306 -25.79 13.71 10.18
CA PHE A 306 -25.80 15.11 10.59
C PHE A 306 -27.13 15.80 10.26
N PHE A 307 -27.55 15.80 9.00
CA PHE A 307 -28.76 16.50 8.53
C PHE A 307 -30.05 15.71 8.71
N GLY A 308 -29.95 14.40 8.92
CA GLY A 308 -31.09 13.51 9.02
C GLY A 308 -31.88 13.62 10.31
N LYS A 309 -33.08 13.04 10.27
CA LYS A 309 -34.07 13.07 11.34
C LYS A 309 -33.84 11.95 12.36
N SER A 310 -32.92 12.15 13.30
CA SER A 310 -32.76 11.29 14.48
C SER A 310 -32.27 12.08 15.71
N PRO A 311 -32.48 11.58 16.94
CA PRO A 311 -31.92 12.21 18.14
C PRO A 311 -30.39 12.31 18.12
N ALA A 312 -29.71 11.32 17.52
CA ALA A 312 -28.26 11.33 17.37
C ALA A 312 -27.77 12.39 16.37
N ALA A 313 -28.49 12.55 15.25
CA ALA A 313 -28.19 13.59 14.26
C ALA A 313 -28.49 15.01 14.81
N LYS A 314 -29.53 15.18 15.63
CA LYS A 314 -29.76 16.43 16.36
C LYS A 314 -28.61 16.75 17.33
N GLN A 315 -28.21 15.79 18.17
CA GLN A 315 -27.07 15.96 19.07
C GLN A 315 -25.77 16.28 18.30
N ALA A 316 -25.56 15.67 17.14
CA ALA A 316 -24.41 15.95 16.28
C ALA A 316 -24.38 17.40 15.76
N ARG A 317 -25.53 17.94 15.32
CA ARG A 317 -25.64 19.35 14.90
C ARG A 317 -25.39 20.32 16.05
N GLU A 318 -25.96 20.03 17.22
CA GLU A 318 -25.79 20.83 18.44
C GLU A 318 -24.31 20.85 18.87
N HIS A 319 -23.68 19.67 18.95
CA HIS A 319 -22.26 19.51 19.31
C HIS A 319 -21.32 20.15 18.28
N TRP A 320 -21.57 20.01 16.98
CA TRP A 320 -20.79 20.69 15.93
C TRP A 320 -20.89 22.22 16.02
N ASN A 321 -22.08 22.74 16.30
CA ASN A 321 -22.27 24.18 16.49
C ASN A 321 -21.50 24.69 17.73
N GLU A 322 -21.51 23.94 18.83
CA GLU A 322 -20.73 24.26 20.03
C GLU A 322 -19.21 24.17 19.78
N GLN A 323 -18.73 23.09 19.17
CA GLN A 323 -17.30 22.77 19.07
C GLN A 323 -16.58 23.42 17.87
N VAL A 324 -17.26 23.60 16.73
CA VAL A 324 -16.66 24.12 15.49
C VAL A 324 -17.14 25.53 15.18
N VAL A 325 -18.46 25.75 15.14
CA VAL A 325 -19.02 27.03 14.69
C VAL A 325 -18.75 28.14 15.70
N SER A 326 -18.93 27.88 17.01
CA SER A 326 -18.70 28.88 18.06
C SER A 326 -17.23 29.32 18.18
N ASP A 327 -16.29 28.38 17.96
CA ASP A 327 -14.85 28.64 17.94
C ASP A 327 -14.35 29.14 16.56
N GLN A 328 -15.22 29.32 15.56
CA GLN A 328 -14.81 29.69 14.19
C GLN A 328 -13.78 28.71 13.58
N GLY A 329 -13.86 27.44 13.99
CA GLY A 329 -13.04 26.34 13.48
C GLY A 329 -11.56 26.35 13.90
N LYS A 330 -11.12 27.12 14.90
CA LYS A 330 -9.68 27.16 15.26
C LYS A 330 -9.17 25.79 15.70
N ARG A 331 -9.89 25.08 16.58
CA ARG A 331 -9.56 23.68 16.93
C ARG A 331 -9.74 22.71 15.74
N TYR A 332 -10.76 22.93 14.91
CA TYR A 332 -11.07 22.06 13.76
C TYR A 332 -10.01 22.09 12.65
N TYR A 333 -9.31 23.20 12.48
CA TYR A 333 -8.16 23.32 11.57
C TYR A 333 -6.81 23.32 12.31
N SER A 334 -6.78 22.90 13.58
CA SER A 334 -5.57 22.74 14.39
C SER A 334 -4.89 21.40 14.13
N THR A 335 -3.56 21.42 14.05
CA THR A 335 -2.68 20.25 14.07
C THR A 335 -1.79 20.21 15.32
N ASP A 336 -2.07 21.04 16.32
CA ASP A 336 -1.40 20.95 17.62
C ASP A 336 -1.76 19.60 18.28
N PRO A 337 -0.79 18.77 18.72
CA PRO A 337 -1.07 17.50 19.40
C PRO A 337 -1.99 17.61 20.64
N LYS A 338 -2.16 18.82 21.21
CA LYS A 338 -3.14 19.09 22.27
C LYS A 338 -4.61 18.98 21.82
N ASP A 339 -4.89 19.12 20.53
CA ASP A 339 -6.23 18.99 19.93
C ASP A 339 -6.48 17.60 19.30
N ALA A 340 -5.56 16.65 19.48
CA ALA A 340 -5.73 15.28 19.00
C ALA A 340 -6.91 14.54 19.67
N ASP A 341 -7.38 15.02 20.83
CA ASP A 341 -8.56 14.49 21.52
C ASP A 341 -9.87 14.88 20.81
N PHE A 342 -9.98 16.14 20.40
CA PHE A 342 -11.08 16.72 19.62
C PHE A 342 -11.24 16.03 18.27
N HIS A 343 -10.14 15.83 17.56
CA HIS A 343 -10.15 15.09 16.29
C HIS A 343 -10.53 13.62 16.45
N ALA A 344 -10.34 13.07 17.66
CA ALA A 344 -10.75 11.73 18.05
C ALA A 344 -12.12 11.69 18.77
N ASP A 345 -12.95 12.73 18.72
CA ASP A 345 -14.29 12.74 19.33
C ASP A 345 -15.35 12.01 18.45
N PRO A 346 -15.99 10.94 18.92
CA PRO A 346 -17.04 10.22 18.18
C PRO A 346 -18.41 10.93 18.13
N LEU A 347 -18.57 12.10 18.76
CA LEU A 347 -19.72 13.00 18.62
C LEU A 347 -19.48 14.13 17.60
N LEU A 348 -18.24 14.35 17.16
CA LEU A 348 -17.88 15.34 16.14
C LEU A 348 -18.23 14.79 14.73
N ILE A 349 -19.52 14.71 14.43
CA ILE A 349 -20.01 14.24 13.13
C ILE A 349 -19.89 15.36 12.11
N ARG A 350 -19.24 15.07 10.99
CA ARG A 350 -18.99 16.05 9.92
C ARG A 350 -20.29 16.33 9.15
N PRO A 351 -20.59 17.60 8.77
CA PRO A 351 -21.77 17.94 7.96
C PRO A 351 -21.81 17.23 6.60
N PHE A 352 -20.64 16.95 6.03
CA PHE A 352 -20.50 16.23 4.77
C PHE A 352 -19.64 14.98 5.00
N ARG A 353 -19.98 13.90 4.30
CA ARG A 353 -19.06 12.80 4.00
C ARG A 353 -18.37 13.11 2.67
N VAL A 354 -17.19 12.54 2.44
CA VAL A 354 -16.41 12.77 1.21
C VAL A 354 -16.22 11.46 0.47
N SER A 355 -16.66 11.40 -0.78
CA SER A 355 -16.42 10.28 -1.70
C SER A 355 -15.16 10.52 -2.53
N MET A 356 -14.54 9.44 -2.97
CA MET A 356 -13.31 9.40 -3.77
C MET A 356 -13.53 8.63 -5.07
N ALA A 357 -13.13 9.22 -6.20
CA ALA A 357 -13.05 8.56 -7.50
C ALA A 357 -11.59 8.22 -7.86
N CYS A 358 -11.39 7.33 -8.84
CA CYS A 358 -10.05 6.88 -9.26
C CYS A 358 -9.14 8.04 -9.70
N SER A 359 -9.74 9.07 -10.29
CA SER A 359 -9.10 10.34 -10.67
C SER A 359 -8.37 11.07 -9.53
N PHE A 360 -8.75 10.90 -8.26
CA PHE A 360 -8.11 11.57 -7.13
C PHE A 360 -6.61 11.22 -7.02
N CYS A 361 -6.26 9.97 -7.33
CA CYS A 361 -4.86 9.54 -7.42
C CYS A 361 -4.34 9.56 -8.86
N HIS A 362 -5.16 9.22 -9.86
CA HIS A 362 -4.67 9.04 -11.23
C HIS A 362 -4.55 10.33 -12.07
N VAL A 363 -5.26 11.41 -11.73
CA VAL A 363 -5.17 12.67 -12.49
C VAL A 363 -3.94 13.49 -12.10
N GLY A 364 -3.16 13.91 -13.10
CA GLY A 364 -2.03 14.81 -12.92
C GLY A 364 -1.75 15.69 -14.16
N PRO A 365 -0.77 16.61 -14.07
CA PRO A 365 -0.34 17.46 -15.17
C PRO A 365 0.04 16.66 -16.43
N HIS A 366 -0.56 16.99 -17.58
CA HIS A 366 -0.37 16.27 -18.83
C HIS A 366 1.05 16.48 -19.40
N PRO A 367 1.94 15.48 -19.51
CA PRO A 367 3.35 15.66 -19.87
C PRO A 367 3.62 16.39 -21.20
N LEU A 368 2.68 16.34 -22.16
CA LEU A 368 2.79 17.03 -23.45
C LEU A 368 2.10 18.41 -23.48
N SER A 369 1.37 18.77 -22.42
CA SER A 369 0.58 20.01 -22.31
C SER A 369 0.33 20.38 -20.85
N SER A 370 1.40 20.48 -20.04
CA SER A 370 1.30 20.76 -18.61
C SER A 370 0.70 22.15 -18.33
N PRO A 371 0.04 22.35 -17.17
CA PRO A 371 -0.58 23.64 -16.84
C PRO A 371 0.44 24.77 -16.76
N LYS A 372 0.01 25.99 -17.14
CA LYS A 372 0.81 27.21 -17.01
C LYS A 372 0.83 27.76 -15.59
N ASP A 373 -0.24 27.49 -14.84
CA ASP A 373 -0.37 27.68 -13.40
C ASP A 373 -0.88 26.36 -12.82
N LEU A 374 -0.19 25.83 -11.81
CA LEU A 374 -0.45 24.52 -11.23
C LEU A 374 -1.56 24.54 -10.17
N GLU A 375 -1.86 25.70 -9.61
CA GLU A 375 -2.96 25.88 -8.66
C GLU A 375 -4.25 26.34 -9.40
N HIS A 376 -4.13 26.79 -10.65
CA HIS A 376 -5.24 27.11 -11.58
C HIS A 376 -5.15 26.35 -12.93
N PRO A 377 -5.20 25.00 -12.93
CA PRO A 377 -5.20 24.22 -14.17
C PRO A 377 -6.52 24.35 -14.93
N GLU A 378 -6.47 24.23 -16.26
CA GLU A 378 -7.65 23.94 -17.08
C GLU A 378 -7.82 22.43 -17.27
N TRP A 379 -9.03 21.95 -17.58
CA TRP A 379 -9.26 20.52 -17.91
C TRP A 379 -8.34 20.03 -19.04
N GLY A 380 -8.03 20.93 -19.98
CA GLY A 380 -7.15 20.68 -21.12
C GLY A 380 -5.66 20.57 -20.81
N ASP A 381 -5.26 20.71 -19.55
CA ASP A 381 -3.87 20.61 -19.09
C ASP A 381 -3.61 19.32 -18.28
N LEU A 382 -4.61 18.43 -18.21
CA LEU A 382 -4.65 17.27 -17.32
C LEU A 382 -4.69 15.94 -18.09
N SER A 383 -4.15 14.89 -17.47
CA SER A 383 -4.31 13.50 -17.88
C SER A 383 -4.86 12.68 -16.72
N SER A 384 -5.82 11.79 -16.99
CA SER A 384 -6.28 10.74 -16.06
C SER A 384 -5.57 9.38 -16.29
N MET A 385 -4.77 9.25 -17.36
CA MET A 385 -3.96 8.07 -17.69
C MET A 385 -2.53 8.12 -17.13
N ILE A 386 -1.96 9.31 -16.86
CA ILE A 386 -0.54 9.48 -16.50
C ILE A 386 -0.17 8.91 -15.11
N GLY A 387 -1.10 8.90 -14.16
CA GLY A 387 -0.81 8.67 -12.75
C GLY A 387 -0.12 9.89 -12.11
N ASN A 388 -0.62 10.37 -10.97
CA ASN A 388 -0.12 11.61 -10.39
C ASN A 388 1.25 11.44 -9.72
N GLN A 389 2.35 11.66 -10.44
CA GLN A 389 3.72 11.57 -9.91
C GLN A 389 4.02 12.56 -8.76
N TYR A 390 3.17 13.56 -8.55
CA TYR A 390 3.38 14.63 -7.57
C TYR A 390 2.60 14.41 -6.26
N TRP A 391 1.73 13.40 -6.24
CA TRP A 391 0.92 12.97 -5.10
C TRP A 391 1.75 12.75 -3.83
N LEU A 392 1.33 13.35 -2.70
CA LEU A 392 1.97 13.19 -1.38
C LEU A 392 0.98 12.59 -0.37
N PRO A 393 1.05 11.27 -0.07
CA PRO A 393 0.03 10.59 0.73
C PRO A 393 -0.05 11.07 2.18
N SER A 394 1.05 11.60 2.74
CA SER A 394 1.08 12.19 4.09
C SER A 394 0.06 13.33 4.26
N ASN A 395 -0.18 14.07 3.18
CA ASN A 395 -1.03 15.25 3.19
C ASN A 395 -2.50 14.92 3.02
N ALA A 396 -2.85 13.75 2.48
CA ALA A 396 -4.22 13.26 2.39
C ALA A 396 -4.59 12.35 3.58
N PHE A 397 -3.70 11.44 3.96
CA PHE A 397 -4.01 10.33 4.87
C PHE A 397 -3.39 10.45 6.27
N THR A 398 -2.63 11.52 6.57
CA THR A 398 -2.15 11.85 7.94
C THR A 398 -2.26 13.34 8.28
N ASN A 399 -3.24 14.05 7.71
CA ASN A 399 -3.31 15.51 7.79
C ASN A 399 -3.67 16.11 9.16
N LEU A 400 -4.05 15.28 10.14
CA LEU A 400 -4.26 15.68 11.54
C LEU A 400 -3.05 15.35 12.43
N LYS A 401 -1.96 14.84 11.86
CA LYS A 401 -0.75 14.43 12.57
C LYS A 401 0.46 15.26 12.12
N THR A 402 1.36 15.51 13.06
CA THR A 402 2.65 16.19 12.85
C THR A 402 3.82 15.18 12.84
N PRO A 403 5.05 15.57 12.44
CA PRO A 403 6.19 14.65 12.34
C PRO A 403 6.61 13.93 13.65
N ASP A 404 6.07 14.30 14.81
CA ASP A 404 6.23 13.61 16.09
C ASP A 404 5.25 12.45 16.30
N SER A 405 4.23 12.26 15.46
CA SER A 405 3.52 10.98 15.41
C SER A 405 4.27 10.01 14.51
N PHE A 406 4.53 8.79 14.99
CA PHE A 406 5.18 7.75 14.21
C PHE A 406 4.31 7.32 13.00
N LEU A 407 2.99 7.48 13.10
CA LEU A 407 2.07 7.20 12.01
C LEU A 407 2.19 8.22 10.86
N TRP A 408 2.50 9.49 11.17
CA TRP A 408 2.91 10.45 10.15
C TRP A 408 4.22 10.01 9.47
N GLN A 409 5.21 9.55 10.26
CA GLN A 409 6.49 9.05 9.73
C GLN A 409 6.30 7.81 8.82
N PHE A 410 5.32 6.96 9.09
CA PHE A 410 4.93 5.86 8.21
C PHE A 410 4.39 6.37 6.87
N VAL A 411 3.33 7.19 6.85
CA VAL A 411 2.74 7.61 5.57
C VAL A 411 3.66 8.57 4.79
N ALA A 412 4.45 9.40 5.49
CA ALA A 412 5.49 10.22 4.89
C ALA A 412 6.72 9.44 4.40
N SER A 413 6.84 8.13 4.70
CA SER A 413 7.89 7.27 4.12
C SER A 413 7.58 6.81 2.69
N GLN A 414 6.31 6.87 2.29
CA GLN A 414 5.85 6.60 0.94
C GLN A 414 6.29 7.76 0.04
N GLN A 415 6.96 7.46 -1.06
CA GLN A 415 7.57 8.48 -1.92
C GLN A 415 6.51 9.21 -2.76
N PRO A 416 6.82 10.41 -3.30
CA PRO A 416 5.88 11.14 -4.15
C PRO A 416 5.47 10.30 -5.36
N GLY A 417 4.19 10.37 -5.73
CA GLY A 417 3.62 9.52 -6.78
C GLY A 417 3.39 8.06 -6.39
N THR A 418 3.50 7.73 -5.09
CA THR A 418 3.19 6.39 -4.58
C THR A 418 2.14 6.39 -3.47
N ILE A 419 1.48 5.25 -3.32
CA ILE A 419 0.51 4.99 -2.23
C ILE A 419 0.58 3.51 -1.83
N ASP A 420 0.54 3.24 -0.53
CA ASP A 420 0.24 1.91 -0.01
C ASP A 420 -1.25 1.80 0.36
N THR A 421 -2.06 1.21 -0.52
CA THR A 421 -3.48 0.94 -0.23
C THR A 421 -3.66 -0.16 0.83
N SER A 422 -2.61 -0.88 1.21
CA SER A 422 -2.58 -1.75 2.38
C SER A 422 -2.66 -0.94 3.69
N LEU A 423 -2.53 0.39 3.69
CA LEU A 423 -2.79 1.25 4.85
C LEU A 423 -4.14 0.94 5.52
N VAL A 424 -5.20 0.70 4.74
CA VAL A 424 -6.54 0.35 5.28
C VAL A 424 -6.75 -1.16 5.44
N ALA A 425 -5.88 -1.98 4.83
CA ALA A 425 -5.94 -3.44 4.75
C ALA A 425 -4.55 -4.05 4.95
N THR A 426 -3.96 -3.84 6.14
CA THR A 426 -2.52 -4.10 6.30
C THR A 426 -2.22 -5.59 6.39
N ASP A 427 -1.25 -6.04 5.59
CA ASP A 427 -0.59 -7.33 5.73
C ASP A 427 0.70 -7.26 6.54
N HIS A 428 0.96 -6.09 7.16
CA HIS A 428 2.14 -5.75 7.96
C HIS A 428 3.44 -5.66 7.15
N ILE A 429 3.34 -5.06 5.95
CA ILE A 429 4.48 -4.67 5.12
C ILE A 429 4.20 -3.28 4.55
N ASN A 430 5.00 -2.27 4.88
CA ASN A 430 4.99 -0.98 4.17
C ASN A 430 5.49 -1.20 2.73
N ASN A 431 4.58 -1.25 1.75
CA ASN A 431 4.90 -1.55 0.34
C ASN A 431 4.27 -0.54 -0.65
N PRO A 432 4.55 0.76 -0.55
CA PRO A 432 3.94 1.79 -1.39
C PRO A 432 4.27 1.58 -2.86
N ASN A 433 3.23 1.67 -3.68
CA ASN A 433 3.29 1.39 -5.12
C ASN A 433 3.14 2.67 -5.92
N THR A 434 3.85 2.76 -7.05
CA THR A 434 3.61 3.75 -8.10
C THR A 434 2.14 3.80 -8.47
N ILE A 435 1.58 5.02 -8.50
CA ILE A 435 0.31 5.27 -9.18
C ILE A 435 0.58 5.09 -10.67
N ASN A 436 0.33 3.89 -11.18
CA ASN A 436 0.82 3.46 -12.49
C ASN A 436 0.16 4.26 -13.62
N ALA A 437 0.98 4.65 -14.60
CA ALA A 437 0.49 5.13 -15.89
C ALA A 437 -0.23 3.99 -16.65
N ILE A 438 -1.31 4.33 -17.34
CA ILE A 438 -2.19 3.40 -18.05
C ILE A 438 -1.97 3.56 -19.56
N PHE A 439 -0.90 2.94 -20.06
CA PHE A 439 -0.53 2.96 -21.48
C PHE A 439 -0.65 1.59 -22.16
N GLU A 440 -0.86 1.60 -23.48
CA GLU A 440 -0.73 0.44 -24.39
C GLU A 440 -1.58 -0.79 -23.95
N VAL A 441 -2.80 -0.53 -23.43
CA VAL A 441 -3.67 -1.57 -22.83
C VAL A 441 -4.06 -2.66 -23.84
N ASN A 442 -4.29 -2.31 -25.10
CA ASN A 442 -4.55 -3.28 -26.17
C ASN A 442 -3.34 -4.20 -26.45
N ALA A 443 -2.13 -3.65 -26.45
CA ALA A 443 -0.90 -4.45 -26.59
C ALA A 443 -0.62 -5.32 -25.35
N ARG A 444 -1.07 -4.87 -24.18
CA ARG A 444 -1.04 -5.64 -22.93
C ARG A 444 -2.06 -6.80 -22.94
N LEU A 445 -3.26 -6.58 -23.43
CA LEU A 445 -4.26 -7.63 -23.64
C LEU A 445 -3.76 -8.70 -24.63
N ALA A 446 -3.19 -8.27 -25.76
CA ALA A 446 -2.55 -9.17 -26.71
C ALA A 446 -1.37 -9.96 -26.10
N ARG A 447 -0.68 -9.42 -25.07
CA ARG A 447 0.34 -10.13 -24.29
C ARG A 447 -0.27 -11.14 -23.31
N ALA A 448 -1.36 -10.79 -22.64
CA ALA A 448 -2.05 -11.66 -21.69
C ALA A 448 -2.54 -12.95 -22.38
N ALA A 449 -3.15 -12.83 -23.56
CA ALA A 449 -3.68 -13.94 -24.37
C ALA A 449 -2.61 -14.90 -24.96
N ILE A 450 -1.30 -14.65 -24.72
CA ILE A 450 -0.20 -15.57 -25.09
C ILE A 450 0.72 -15.92 -23.91
N ASN A 451 0.47 -15.38 -22.71
CA ASN A 451 1.11 -15.83 -21.48
C ASN A 451 0.47 -17.16 -21.04
N PRO A 452 1.16 -18.01 -20.25
CA PRO A 452 0.51 -19.20 -19.69
C PRO A 452 -0.73 -18.81 -18.85
N PRO A 453 -1.90 -19.44 -19.09
CA PRO A 453 -3.11 -19.19 -18.31
C PRO A 453 -3.02 -19.79 -16.91
N GLU A 454 -3.93 -19.37 -16.02
CA GLU A 454 -3.88 -19.64 -14.58
C GLU A 454 -5.19 -20.22 -14.04
N GLU A 455 -5.08 -21.28 -13.25
CA GLU A 455 -6.16 -21.98 -12.55
C GLU A 455 -6.87 -21.04 -11.56
N GLN A 456 -8.19 -21.13 -11.47
CA GLN A 456 -9.04 -20.17 -10.75
C GLN A 456 -9.82 -20.79 -9.58
N SER A 457 -10.13 -19.96 -8.57
CA SER A 457 -11.08 -20.30 -7.51
C SER A 457 -12.52 -20.20 -8.03
N LYS A 458 -13.45 -20.85 -7.31
CA LYS A 458 -14.88 -20.81 -7.63
C LYS A 458 -15.44 -19.39 -7.52
N SER A 459 -14.91 -18.55 -6.62
CA SER A 459 -15.25 -17.13 -6.57
C SER A 459 -14.62 -16.30 -7.69
N ASN A 460 -13.40 -16.60 -8.15
CA ASN A 460 -12.82 -15.86 -9.28
C ASN A 460 -13.68 -16.05 -10.56
N LEU A 461 -14.21 -17.26 -10.77
CA LEU A 461 -15.08 -17.60 -11.91
C LEU A 461 -16.51 -17.03 -11.82
N MET A 462 -16.81 -16.19 -10.82
CA MET A 462 -18.05 -15.40 -10.75
C MET A 462 -17.95 -14.05 -11.48
N LEU A 463 -16.80 -13.74 -12.07
CA LEU A 463 -16.51 -12.55 -12.87
C LEU A 463 -15.96 -12.94 -14.25
N ARG A 464 -16.26 -12.14 -15.27
CA ARG A 464 -15.87 -12.39 -16.67
C ARG A 464 -14.36 -12.37 -16.88
N GLY A 465 -13.92 -13.11 -17.90
CA GLY A 465 -12.62 -12.97 -18.55
C GLY A 465 -12.75 -12.50 -19.97
N ILE A 466 -12.67 -11.19 -20.17
CA ILE A 466 -12.65 -10.58 -21.51
C ILE A 466 -11.39 -10.97 -22.30
N GLU A 467 -10.34 -11.41 -21.60
CA GLU A 467 -9.12 -11.98 -22.19
C GLU A 467 -9.38 -13.29 -22.95
N ASP A 468 -10.40 -14.04 -22.53
CA ASP A 468 -10.79 -15.36 -23.05
C ASP A 468 -12.09 -15.31 -23.88
N ALA A 469 -12.51 -14.11 -24.31
CA ALA A 469 -13.75 -13.90 -25.05
C ALA A 469 -13.83 -14.80 -26.31
N PRO A 470 -14.98 -15.47 -26.57
CA PRO A 470 -16.27 -15.35 -25.89
C PRO A 470 -16.47 -16.30 -24.69
N LEU A 471 -15.45 -17.06 -24.27
CA LEU A 471 -15.51 -18.03 -23.17
C LEU A 471 -15.08 -17.38 -21.84
N PHE A 472 -15.85 -16.38 -21.40
CA PHE A 472 -15.58 -15.54 -20.22
C PHE A 472 -15.43 -16.28 -18.87
N THR A 473 -15.65 -17.60 -18.82
CA THR A 473 -15.51 -18.46 -17.63
C THR A 473 -14.59 -19.65 -17.87
N LEU A 474 -13.60 -19.51 -18.77
CA LEU A 474 -12.55 -20.49 -18.99
C LEU A 474 -11.75 -20.73 -17.69
N ASP A 475 -11.28 -21.96 -17.50
CA ASP A 475 -10.34 -22.34 -16.45
C ASP A 475 -9.38 -23.42 -17.00
N PRO A 476 -8.05 -23.24 -16.95
CA PRO A 476 -7.33 -22.03 -16.55
C PRO A 476 -7.54 -20.85 -17.51
N ARG A 477 -7.56 -19.61 -17.00
CA ARG A 477 -7.82 -18.37 -17.79
C ARG A 477 -6.58 -17.52 -18.06
N HIS A 478 -6.59 -16.71 -19.11
CA HIS A 478 -5.55 -15.72 -19.35
C HIS A 478 -5.70 -14.51 -18.43
N THR A 479 -4.57 -13.90 -18.02
CA THR A 479 -4.57 -12.73 -17.12
C THR A 479 -3.44 -11.75 -17.45
N PRO A 480 -3.65 -10.42 -17.35
CA PRO A 480 -2.65 -9.40 -17.63
C PRO A 480 -1.75 -9.05 -16.42
N ARG A 481 -2.10 -9.50 -15.20
CA ARG A 481 -1.30 -9.31 -13.97
C ARG A 481 -0.94 -7.82 -13.75
N VAL A 482 -1.94 -6.96 -13.55
CA VAL A 482 -1.78 -5.48 -13.52
C VAL A 482 -0.94 -5.04 -12.33
N LEU A 483 -1.02 -5.68 -11.16
CA LEU A 483 -0.19 -5.38 -9.99
C LEU A 483 1.28 -5.73 -10.21
N LEU A 484 2.17 -5.09 -9.45
CA LEU A 484 3.63 -5.17 -9.62
C LEU A 484 4.22 -6.55 -9.27
N ASP A 485 3.56 -7.26 -8.36
CA ASP A 485 3.75 -8.67 -7.97
C ASP A 485 2.90 -9.65 -8.81
N GLY A 486 1.97 -9.12 -9.62
CA GLY A 486 1.07 -9.91 -10.46
C GLY A 486 0.06 -10.76 -9.70
N ALA A 487 -0.33 -10.35 -8.49
CA ALA A 487 -1.28 -11.06 -7.64
C ALA A 487 -2.71 -11.06 -8.20
N ASP A 488 -3.13 -9.99 -8.89
CA ASP A 488 -4.45 -9.73 -9.47
C ASP A 488 -4.76 -10.59 -10.70
N SER A 489 -4.59 -11.89 -10.54
CA SER A 489 -4.73 -12.92 -11.57
C SER A 489 -6.18 -13.41 -11.68
N ILE A 490 -7.10 -12.44 -11.63
CA ILE A 490 -8.56 -12.56 -11.86
C ILE A 490 -9.00 -11.87 -13.16
N GLY A 491 -8.06 -11.28 -13.91
CA GLY A 491 -8.35 -10.57 -15.17
C GLY A 491 -8.94 -9.16 -15.00
N ILE A 492 -9.17 -8.48 -16.13
CA ILE A 492 -9.47 -7.03 -16.17
C ILE A 492 -10.73 -6.65 -15.39
N GLU A 493 -11.86 -7.34 -15.57
CA GLU A 493 -13.10 -7.05 -14.82
C GLU A 493 -12.87 -7.07 -13.30
N GLY A 494 -12.28 -8.15 -12.78
CA GLY A 494 -11.98 -8.28 -11.36
C GLY A 494 -10.91 -7.30 -10.87
N ALA A 495 -9.99 -6.86 -11.74
CA ALA A 495 -9.02 -5.81 -11.43
C ALA A 495 -9.67 -4.42 -11.34
N LEU A 496 -10.54 -4.06 -12.30
CA LEU A 496 -11.26 -2.78 -12.34
C LEU A 496 -12.22 -2.64 -11.15
N LEU A 497 -13.06 -3.64 -10.91
CA LEU A 497 -13.99 -3.67 -9.77
C LEU A 497 -13.25 -3.54 -8.43
N ARG A 498 -12.08 -4.19 -8.29
CA ARG A 498 -11.28 -4.11 -7.08
C ARG A 498 -10.70 -2.72 -6.81
N VAL A 499 -10.53 -1.84 -7.81
CA VAL A 499 -10.06 -0.46 -7.55
C VAL A 499 -11.03 0.26 -6.62
N TYR A 500 -12.35 0.13 -6.85
CA TYR A 500 -13.38 0.73 -6.02
C TYR A 500 -13.43 0.14 -4.60
N LEU A 501 -13.23 -1.18 -4.46
CA LEU A 501 -13.05 -1.80 -3.13
C LEU A 501 -11.84 -1.22 -2.39
N ASN A 502 -10.67 -1.10 -3.04
CA ASN A 502 -9.44 -0.58 -2.43
C ASN A 502 -9.62 0.86 -1.88
N ILE A 503 -10.54 1.65 -2.44
CA ILE A 503 -10.87 3.01 -1.99
C ILE A 503 -12.15 3.10 -1.14
N GLY A 504 -12.71 1.97 -0.69
CA GLY A 504 -13.73 1.92 0.37
C GLY A 504 -15.14 1.48 -0.02
N ALA A 505 -15.37 0.99 -1.25
CA ALA A 505 -16.70 0.47 -1.64
C ALA A 505 -17.16 -0.69 -0.74
N TYR A 506 -18.48 -0.78 -0.50
CA TYR A 506 -19.14 -1.71 0.43
C TYR A 506 -18.54 -1.69 1.87
N SER A 507 -18.55 -0.51 2.49
CA SER A 507 -17.95 -0.24 3.82
C SER A 507 -18.47 -1.15 4.93
N GLU A 508 -19.69 -1.66 4.79
CA GLU A 508 -20.41 -2.46 5.78
C GLU A 508 -19.79 -3.87 5.92
N GLN A 509 -19.18 -4.38 4.84
CA GLN A 509 -18.42 -5.63 4.86
C GLN A 509 -16.95 -5.42 5.26
N TRP A 510 -16.32 -4.32 4.80
CA TRP A 510 -14.98 -3.89 5.24
C TRP A 510 -14.81 -3.94 6.76
N ARG A 511 -15.76 -3.33 7.48
CA ARG A 511 -15.81 -3.27 8.95
C ARG A 511 -15.99 -4.63 9.64
N ARG A 512 -16.25 -5.70 8.89
CA ARG A 512 -16.48 -7.07 9.39
C ARG A 512 -15.35 -8.04 9.04
N VAL A 513 -14.56 -7.78 7.99
CA VAL A 513 -13.54 -8.73 7.51
C VAL A 513 -12.14 -8.49 8.12
N GLN A 514 -11.86 -7.30 8.65
CA GLN A 514 -10.59 -6.98 9.31
C GLN A 514 -10.72 -5.77 10.26
N ASN A 515 -9.69 -5.50 11.07
CA ASN A 515 -9.54 -4.22 11.78
C ASN A 515 -8.71 -3.25 10.93
N THR A 516 -9.39 -2.34 10.23
CA THR A 516 -8.79 -1.31 9.38
C THR A 516 -7.71 -0.50 10.11
N ILE A 517 -6.67 -0.06 9.37
CA ILE A 517 -5.57 0.81 9.84
C ILE A 517 -4.59 0.10 10.80
N VAL A 518 -5.07 -0.69 11.76
CA VAL A 518 -4.22 -1.21 12.86
C VAL A 518 -3.96 -2.73 12.77
N GLY A 519 -4.74 -3.49 11.99
CA GLY A 519 -4.32 -4.80 11.46
C GLY A 519 -4.17 -5.99 12.43
N PHE A 520 -4.19 -5.80 13.75
CA PHE A 520 -4.04 -6.89 14.74
C PHE A 520 -5.26 -7.84 14.86
N THR A 521 -6.13 -7.91 13.84
CA THR A 521 -7.23 -8.86 13.76
C THR A 521 -7.06 -9.65 12.48
N ALA A 522 -6.96 -10.98 12.58
CA ALA A 522 -6.80 -11.87 11.43
C ALA A 522 -7.85 -11.57 10.34
N GLN A 523 -7.37 -11.38 9.11
CA GLN A 523 -8.21 -11.01 7.97
C GLN A 523 -9.19 -12.14 7.61
N ARG A 524 -10.19 -11.78 6.81
CA ARG A 524 -11.09 -12.69 6.09
C ARG A 524 -11.16 -12.26 4.62
N PRO A 525 -11.39 -13.17 3.66
CA PRO A 525 -11.57 -12.80 2.27
C PRO A 525 -12.74 -11.82 2.08
N PHE A 526 -12.57 -10.87 1.17
CA PHE A 526 -13.67 -10.04 0.68
C PHE A 526 -14.46 -10.83 -0.36
N ASP A 527 -15.26 -11.79 0.11
CA ASP A 527 -15.89 -12.85 -0.70
C ASP A 527 -16.86 -12.30 -1.77
N ILE A 528 -16.58 -12.60 -3.05
CA ILE A 528 -17.31 -12.07 -4.22
C ILE A 528 -18.79 -12.51 -4.20
N ALA A 529 -19.08 -13.75 -3.78
CA ALA A 529 -20.46 -14.23 -3.69
C ALA A 529 -21.30 -13.38 -2.72
N THR A 530 -20.69 -12.97 -1.60
CA THR A 530 -21.28 -12.06 -0.62
C THR A 530 -21.50 -10.66 -1.20
N ILE A 531 -20.54 -10.09 -1.94
CA ILE A 531 -20.72 -8.74 -2.52
C ILE A 531 -21.91 -8.72 -3.48
N LYS A 532 -21.92 -9.61 -4.48
CA LYS A 532 -22.95 -9.67 -5.54
C LYS A 532 -24.36 -9.92 -4.98
N ALA A 533 -24.46 -10.56 -3.81
CA ALA A 533 -25.71 -10.85 -3.12
C ALA A 533 -26.16 -9.74 -2.13
N LYS A 534 -25.40 -8.66 -1.95
CA LYS A 534 -25.61 -7.68 -0.86
C LYS A 534 -25.37 -6.22 -1.22
N SER A 535 -24.48 -5.90 -2.15
CA SER A 535 -24.14 -4.51 -2.52
C SER A 535 -24.81 -4.11 -3.83
N VAL A 536 -25.68 -3.11 -3.73
CA VAL A 536 -26.29 -2.45 -4.90
C VAL A 536 -25.23 -1.64 -5.65
N TYR A 537 -24.31 -1.00 -4.93
CA TYR A 537 -23.22 -0.22 -5.54
C TYR A 537 -22.27 -1.09 -6.38
N TRP A 538 -21.86 -2.26 -5.87
CA TRP A 538 -21.06 -3.22 -6.66
C TRP A 538 -21.78 -3.68 -7.93
N ASN A 539 -23.04 -4.13 -7.80
CA ASN A 539 -23.80 -4.61 -8.96
C ASN A 539 -24.02 -3.50 -9.99
N THR A 540 -24.18 -2.25 -9.55
CA THR A 540 -24.21 -1.07 -10.44
C THR A 540 -22.92 -0.94 -11.22
N THR A 541 -21.76 -1.06 -10.57
CA THR A 541 -20.46 -0.99 -11.25
C THR A 541 -20.27 -2.17 -12.20
N GLU A 542 -20.57 -3.39 -11.76
CA GLU A 542 -20.41 -4.62 -12.55
C GLU A 542 -21.32 -4.63 -13.80
N HIS A 543 -22.62 -4.37 -13.63
CA HIS A 543 -23.60 -4.50 -14.71
C HIS A 543 -23.55 -3.35 -15.74
N PHE A 544 -23.07 -2.16 -15.37
CA PHE A 544 -23.06 -0.99 -16.26
C PHE A 544 -21.66 -0.46 -16.52
N ARG A 545 -20.85 -0.28 -15.47
CA ARG A 545 -19.65 0.57 -15.52
C ARG A 545 -18.35 -0.16 -15.85
N VAL A 546 -18.29 -1.48 -15.69
CA VAL A 546 -17.12 -2.27 -16.10
C VAL A 546 -16.92 -2.24 -17.61
N GLU A 547 -17.96 -2.53 -18.41
CA GLU A 547 -17.84 -2.51 -19.87
C GLU A 547 -17.53 -1.08 -20.41
N GLU A 548 -18.04 -0.05 -19.74
CA GLU A 548 -17.68 1.35 -20.00
C GLU A 548 -16.19 1.63 -19.77
N LEU A 549 -15.63 1.16 -18.65
CA LEU A 549 -14.19 1.28 -18.34
C LEU A 549 -13.31 0.41 -19.25
N GLU A 550 -13.75 -0.81 -19.57
CA GLU A 550 -13.10 -1.67 -20.56
C GLU A 550 -13.01 -0.96 -21.92
N ASN A 551 -14.11 -0.36 -22.37
CA ASN A 551 -14.15 0.46 -23.59
C ASN A 551 -13.30 1.74 -23.47
N LEU A 552 -13.27 2.44 -22.32
CA LEU A 552 -12.39 3.60 -22.11
C LEU A 552 -10.93 3.27 -22.45
N PHE A 553 -10.40 2.20 -21.85
CA PHE A 553 -8.98 1.88 -21.96
C PHE A 553 -8.60 1.21 -23.29
N THR A 554 -9.57 0.59 -23.99
CA THR A 554 -9.33 -0.19 -25.23
C THR A 554 -9.84 0.46 -26.51
N TYR A 555 -10.72 1.46 -26.46
CA TYR A 555 -11.30 2.07 -27.66
C TYR A 555 -10.23 2.76 -28.53
N VAL A 556 -10.36 2.57 -29.84
CA VAL A 556 -9.49 3.17 -30.87
C VAL A 556 -10.37 3.89 -31.90
N THR A 557 -10.05 5.15 -32.18
CA THR A 557 -10.78 5.98 -33.17
C THR A 557 -10.51 5.52 -34.60
N LYS A 558 -11.32 6.00 -35.57
CA LYS A 558 -11.03 5.86 -37.01
C LYS A 558 -9.65 6.40 -37.43
N SER A 559 -9.08 7.33 -36.67
CA SER A 559 -7.74 7.89 -36.90
C SER A 559 -6.62 7.12 -36.21
N GLY A 560 -6.93 6.03 -35.50
CA GLY A 560 -5.95 5.20 -34.79
C GLY A 560 -5.55 5.73 -33.41
N ALA A 561 -6.23 6.75 -32.88
CA ALA A 561 -5.97 7.31 -31.56
C ALA A 561 -6.66 6.49 -30.46
N THR A 562 -6.07 6.43 -29.28
CA THR A 562 -6.67 5.84 -28.07
C THR A 562 -6.23 6.65 -26.85
N ILE A 563 -7.06 6.70 -25.80
CA ILE A 563 -6.74 7.48 -24.61
C ILE A 563 -5.50 6.92 -23.88
N SER A 564 -5.28 5.61 -23.95
CA SER A 564 -4.14 4.90 -23.36
C SER A 564 -2.88 4.94 -24.25
N GLN A 565 -2.73 5.93 -25.14
CA GLN A 565 -1.56 6.04 -26.01
C GLN A 565 -0.28 6.46 -25.24
N PRO A 566 0.92 6.05 -25.70
CA PRO A 566 2.18 6.55 -25.17
C PRO A 566 2.31 8.08 -25.27
N MET A 567 2.76 8.72 -24.20
CA MET A 567 3.06 10.15 -24.14
C MET A 567 4.50 10.41 -24.60
N LYS A 568 4.78 10.13 -25.88
CA LYS A 568 6.15 10.08 -26.43
C LYS A 568 6.87 11.42 -26.35
N LEU A 569 8.12 11.39 -25.86
CA LEU A 569 9.01 12.56 -25.77
C LEU A 569 9.20 13.27 -27.12
N ALA A 570 9.17 12.51 -28.22
CA ALA A 570 9.26 12.99 -29.59
C ALA A 570 8.09 13.91 -30.04
N SER A 571 7.05 14.05 -29.22
CA SER A 571 5.94 15.00 -29.41
C SER A 571 6.16 16.35 -28.72
N THR A 572 7.34 16.58 -28.13
CA THR A 572 7.76 17.86 -27.56
C THR A 572 8.91 18.46 -28.39
N GLU A 573 9.04 19.78 -28.46
CA GLU A 573 10.11 20.44 -29.22
C GLU A 573 11.51 20.11 -28.64
N GLU A 574 11.66 20.25 -27.33
CA GLU A 574 12.89 19.92 -26.58
C GLU A 574 13.26 18.43 -26.74
N GLY A 575 12.28 17.54 -26.56
CA GLY A 575 12.47 16.10 -26.71
C GLY A 575 12.81 15.66 -28.12
N LEU A 576 12.17 16.25 -29.15
CA LEU A 576 12.50 15.98 -30.55
C LEU A 576 13.91 16.48 -30.91
N ALA A 577 14.30 17.67 -30.44
CA ALA A 577 15.67 18.18 -30.63
C ALA A 577 16.71 17.24 -29.99
N ARG A 578 16.43 16.76 -28.78
CA ARG A 578 17.27 15.81 -28.03
C ARG A 578 17.39 14.44 -28.73
N ILE A 579 16.27 13.86 -29.17
CA ILE A 579 16.25 12.58 -29.91
C ILE A 579 17.01 12.70 -31.23
N ASN A 580 16.82 13.79 -31.98
CA ASN A 580 17.51 14.03 -33.25
C ASN A 580 19.03 14.19 -33.05
N ALA A 581 19.47 14.89 -32.00
CA ALA A 581 20.88 15.01 -31.67
C ALA A 581 21.53 13.65 -31.32
N ASN A 582 20.78 12.76 -30.68
CA ASN A 582 21.24 11.45 -30.23
C ASN A 582 20.88 10.29 -31.19
N GLN A 583 20.48 10.56 -32.44
CA GLN A 583 19.92 9.55 -33.35
C GLN A 583 20.86 8.35 -33.57
N ALA A 584 22.17 8.59 -33.72
CA ALA A 584 23.16 7.52 -33.89
C ALA A 584 23.34 6.68 -32.62
N ASP A 585 23.18 7.28 -31.43
CA ASP A 585 23.25 6.55 -30.16
C ASP A 585 22.00 5.72 -29.93
N SER A 586 20.81 6.26 -30.23
CA SER A 586 19.53 5.55 -30.17
C SER A 586 19.52 4.31 -31.09
N ALA A 587 20.04 4.44 -32.32
CA ALA A 587 20.16 3.33 -33.25
C ALA A 587 21.03 2.17 -32.72
N ASN A 588 22.15 2.48 -32.05
CA ASN A 588 22.98 1.46 -31.38
C ASN A 588 22.31 0.95 -30.09
N GLY A 589 21.62 1.82 -29.36
CA GLY A 589 20.92 1.50 -28.12
C GLY A 589 19.77 0.51 -28.29
N ARG A 590 19.11 0.54 -29.45
CA ARG A 590 18.15 -0.48 -29.89
C ARG A 590 18.78 -1.88 -29.88
N ASP A 591 20.01 -2.03 -30.39
CA ASP A 591 20.73 -3.30 -30.37
C ASP A 591 21.28 -3.66 -28.98
N VAL A 592 21.56 -2.69 -28.11
CA VAL A 592 21.82 -2.95 -26.67
C VAL A 592 20.57 -3.52 -26.00
N PHE A 593 19.40 -2.92 -26.27
CA PHE A 593 18.11 -3.31 -25.71
C PHE A 593 17.70 -4.72 -26.16
N ILE A 594 17.78 -5.02 -27.46
CA ILE A 594 17.50 -6.35 -28.03
C ILE A 594 18.39 -7.43 -27.38
N ARG A 595 19.68 -7.13 -27.16
CA ARG A 595 20.64 -8.09 -26.59
C ARG A 595 20.55 -8.30 -25.08
N ASN A 596 19.89 -7.42 -24.32
CA ASN A 596 19.94 -7.45 -22.84
C ASN A 596 18.59 -7.27 -22.13
N CYS A 597 17.68 -6.45 -22.66
CA CYS A 597 16.48 -5.98 -21.95
C CYS A 597 15.18 -6.59 -22.50
N ALA A 598 15.12 -6.84 -23.81
CA ALA A 598 13.89 -7.15 -24.53
C ALA A 598 13.15 -8.41 -24.06
N ILE A 599 13.83 -9.38 -23.42
CA ILE A 599 13.16 -10.59 -22.89
C ILE A 599 12.21 -10.30 -21.72
N CYS A 600 12.48 -9.25 -20.94
CA CYS A 600 11.61 -8.79 -19.86
C CYS A 600 10.73 -7.63 -20.36
N HIS A 601 11.31 -6.71 -21.13
CA HIS A 601 10.71 -5.42 -21.48
C HIS A 601 10.27 -5.30 -22.95
N SER A 602 9.71 -6.36 -23.54
CA SER A 602 9.00 -6.29 -24.84
C SER A 602 7.80 -7.23 -24.79
N SER A 603 6.61 -6.73 -25.09
CA SER A 603 5.42 -7.61 -25.15
C SER A 603 5.47 -8.51 -26.38
N LYS A 604 5.86 -7.91 -27.52
CA LYS A 604 6.19 -8.58 -28.77
C LYS A 604 7.43 -9.45 -28.57
N GLN A 605 7.26 -10.76 -28.77
CA GLN A 605 8.27 -11.81 -28.59
C GLN A 605 8.15 -12.84 -29.73
N PRO A 606 9.19 -13.64 -30.02
CA PRO A 606 9.08 -14.79 -30.91
C PRO A 606 7.93 -15.73 -30.52
N PRO A 607 7.18 -16.29 -31.50
CA PRO A 607 6.11 -17.25 -31.22
C PRO A 607 6.59 -18.44 -30.38
N ASN A 608 5.69 -18.96 -29.54
CA ASN A 608 5.91 -20.08 -28.63
C ASN A 608 7.02 -19.89 -27.58
N LEU A 609 7.45 -18.64 -27.31
CA LEU A 609 8.40 -18.33 -26.23
C LEU A 609 7.74 -18.46 -24.85
N GLN A 610 7.75 -19.68 -24.30
CA GLN A 610 7.54 -19.90 -22.87
C GLN A 610 8.80 -19.53 -22.09
N ILE A 611 8.66 -18.71 -21.05
CA ILE A 611 9.73 -18.33 -20.13
C ILE A 611 9.53 -19.09 -18.82
N THR A 612 10.56 -19.84 -18.41
CA THR A 612 10.61 -20.63 -17.17
C THR A 612 11.83 -20.24 -16.34
N PHE A 613 11.89 -20.63 -15.07
CA PHE A 613 13.00 -20.32 -14.17
C PHE A 613 13.52 -21.58 -13.47
N SER A 614 14.84 -21.75 -13.39
CA SER A 614 15.46 -22.85 -12.63
C SER A 614 16.88 -22.48 -12.16
N ARG A 615 17.32 -23.11 -11.07
CA ARG A 615 18.75 -23.10 -10.66
C ARG A 615 19.58 -24.08 -11.51
N ASP A 616 18.94 -25.14 -12.01
CA ASP A 616 19.54 -26.13 -12.90
C ASP A 616 19.46 -25.73 -14.40
N TRP A 617 19.35 -24.42 -14.69
CA TRP A 617 19.22 -23.88 -16.07
C TRP A 617 20.31 -24.36 -17.04
N ARG A 618 21.48 -24.75 -16.53
CA ARG A 618 22.61 -25.30 -17.30
C ARG A 618 22.31 -26.67 -17.91
N THR A 619 21.36 -27.41 -17.33
CA THR A 619 20.93 -28.76 -17.75
C THR A 619 19.42 -28.86 -18.02
N ALA A 620 18.67 -27.78 -17.80
CA ALA A 620 17.26 -27.69 -18.14
C ALA A 620 17.06 -27.72 -19.66
N ASN A 621 16.23 -28.65 -20.13
CA ASN A 621 15.64 -28.56 -21.45
C ASN A 621 14.35 -27.72 -21.33
N ALA A 622 14.10 -26.83 -22.29
CA ALA A 622 12.79 -26.21 -22.40
C ALA A 622 11.82 -27.22 -23.05
N ASP A 623 10.82 -27.69 -22.31
CA ASP A 623 9.90 -28.74 -22.76
C ASP A 623 9.03 -28.31 -23.97
N ALA A 624 8.86 -27.01 -24.18
CA ALA A 624 8.15 -26.44 -25.33
C ALA A 624 9.12 -26.04 -26.47
N PRO A 625 8.83 -26.38 -27.74
CA PRO A 625 9.63 -25.96 -28.90
C PRO A 625 9.76 -24.42 -29.01
N GLY A 626 10.91 -23.89 -28.61
CA GLY A 626 11.21 -22.46 -28.61
C GLY A 626 11.11 -21.76 -27.25
N GLY A 627 10.80 -22.48 -26.16
CA GLY A 627 10.89 -21.95 -24.81
C GLY A 627 12.32 -21.62 -24.37
N ILE A 628 12.45 -21.05 -23.16
CA ILE A 628 13.72 -20.73 -22.52
C ILE A 628 13.60 -20.86 -20.99
N THR A 629 14.65 -21.37 -20.35
CA THR A 629 14.76 -21.45 -18.89
C THR A 629 15.83 -20.47 -18.43
N LEU A 630 15.42 -19.46 -17.67
CA LEU A 630 16.27 -18.43 -17.09
C LEU A 630 16.83 -18.90 -15.73
N PRO A 631 18.00 -18.39 -15.30
CA PRO A 631 18.47 -18.59 -13.93
C PRO A 631 17.48 -18.00 -12.92
N MET A 632 17.35 -18.62 -11.74
CA MET A 632 16.61 -18.01 -10.63
C MET A 632 17.41 -16.92 -9.89
N ASP A 633 18.73 -16.88 -10.04
CA ASP A 633 19.61 -16.01 -9.24
C ASP A 633 20.44 -15.08 -10.14
N PHE A 634 20.49 -13.79 -9.81
CA PHE A 634 21.28 -12.81 -10.58
C PHE A 634 22.78 -13.15 -10.65
N ALA A 635 23.27 -13.94 -9.67
CA ALA A 635 24.63 -14.49 -9.66
C ALA A 635 25.05 -15.14 -11.00
N ASP A 636 24.11 -15.79 -11.68
CA ASP A 636 24.34 -16.55 -12.91
C ASP A 636 24.05 -15.79 -14.20
N TRP A 637 23.47 -14.58 -14.14
CA TRP A 637 22.93 -13.89 -15.33
C TRP A 637 23.96 -13.65 -16.43
N GLU A 638 25.17 -13.19 -16.09
CA GLU A 638 26.24 -12.97 -17.08
C GLU A 638 26.75 -14.28 -17.70
N ALA A 639 26.75 -15.38 -16.95
CA ALA A 639 27.10 -16.71 -17.47
C ALA A 639 25.98 -17.26 -18.36
N PHE A 640 24.72 -16.97 -18.03
CA PHE A 640 23.55 -17.35 -18.81
C PHE A 640 23.49 -16.61 -20.16
N LYS A 641 23.83 -15.32 -20.22
CA LYS A 641 23.94 -14.55 -21.48
C LYS A 641 24.98 -15.10 -22.47
N LEU A 642 25.92 -15.92 -22.00
CA LEU A 642 26.92 -16.61 -22.85
C LEU A 642 26.46 -18.02 -23.30
N SER A 643 25.28 -18.47 -22.89
CA SER A 643 24.77 -19.81 -23.18
C SER A 643 24.14 -19.92 -24.57
N ALA A 644 24.18 -21.13 -25.16
CA ALA A 644 23.56 -21.38 -26.45
C ALA A 644 22.03 -21.10 -26.47
N PRO A 645 21.23 -21.41 -25.42
CA PRO A 645 19.82 -21.02 -25.35
C PRO A 645 19.59 -19.50 -25.42
N TRP A 646 20.44 -18.69 -24.78
CA TRP A 646 20.35 -17.23 -24.86
C TRP A 646 20.66 -16.71 -26.27
N LEU A 647 21.78 -17.15 -26.84
CA LEU A 647 22.19 -16.74 -28.19
C LEU A 647 21.14 -17.15 -29.24
N ALA A 648 20.54 -18.34 -29.10
CA ALA A 648 19.44 -18.82 -29.94
C ALA A 648 18.09 -18.12 -29.65
N TYR A 649 17.92 -17.46 -28.50
CA TYR A 649 16.79 -16.55 -28.27
C TYR A 649 17.01 -15.21 -28.96
N VAL A 650 18.19 -14.59 -28.81
CA VAL A 650 18.52 -13.29 -29.45
C VAL A 650 18.44 -13.38 -30.97
N ASP A 651 19.00 -14.44 -31.57
CA ASP A 651 18.88 -14.73 -33.01
C ASP A 651 17.41 -14.84 -33.48
N ARG A 652 16.57 -15.54 -32.71
CA ARG A 652 15.12 -15.65 -33.00
C ARG A 652 14.39 -14.31 -32.84
N LEU A 653 14.74 -13.51 -31.83
CA LEU A 653 14.18 -12.17 -31.65
C LEU A 653 14.56 -11.25 -32.81
N GLN A 654 15.84 -11.22 -33.22
CA GLN A 654 16.29 -10.41 -34.36
C GLN A 654 15.60 -10.84 -35.67
N LYS A 655 15.44 -12.15 -35.92
CA LYS A 655 14.68 -12.67 -37.06
C LYS A 655 13.19 -12.33 -36.99
N TYR A 656 12.58 -12.39 -35.81
CA TYR A 656 11.18 -12.02 -35.59
C TYR A 656 10.94 -10.52 -35.80
N ILE A 657 11.86 -9.66 -35.35
CA ILE A 657 11.85 -8.21 -35.63
C ILE A 657 11.95 -7.96 -37.13
N ALA A 658 12.96 -8.54 -37.80
CA ALA A 658 13.18 -8.35 -39.24
C ALA A 658 12.04 -8.88 -40.12
N ALA A 659 11.24 -9.82 -39.60
CA ALA A 659 10.05 -10.36 -40.26
C ALA A 659 8.76 -9.54 -40.02
N GLN A 660 8.79 -8.50 -39.19
CA GLN A 660 7.66 -7.58 -39.03
C GLN A 660 7.54 -6.63 -40.24
N PRO A 661 6.37 -5.99 -40.44
CA PRO A 661 6.19 -4.92 -41.43
C PRO A 661 7.30 -3.85 -41.36
N ASN A 662 7.59 -3.23 -42.50
CA ASN A 662 8.68 -2.25 -42.67
C ASN A 662 10.08 -2.77 -42.25
N GLY A 663 10.30 -4.09 -42.26
CA GLY A 663 11.53 -4.71 -41.73
C GLY A 663 11.68 -4.56 -40.21
N GLY A 664 10.57 -4.33 -39.51
CA GLY A 664 10.54 -4.09 -38.07
C GLY A 664 11.01 -2.71 -37.63
N GLN A 665 11.02 -1.68 -38.50
CA GLN A 665 11.30 -0.30 -38.07
C GLN A 665 10.42 0.09 -36.87
N ASP A 666 9.10 0.03 -37.04
CA ASP A 666 8.05 0.34 -36.07
C ASP A 666 7.97 -0.61 -34.83
N PHE A 667 8.85 -1.63 -34.70
CA PHE A 667 8.68 -2.75 -33.75
C PHE A 667 8.50 -2.35 -32.27
N PHE A 668 9.14 -1.27 -31.86
CA PHE A 668 9.06 -0.72 -30.50
C PHE A 668 8.11 0.48 -30.41
N GLU A 669 7.64 1.00 -31.54
CA GLU A 669 6.83 2.23 -31.61
C GLU A 669 5.32 1.98 -31.63
N LYS A 670 4.88 0.76 -31.98
CA LYS A 670 3.47 0.38 -32.15
C LYS A 670 3.19 -0.98 -31.50
N ASP A 671 2.06 -1.11 -30.83
CA ASP A 671 1.55 -2.31 -30.16
C ASP A 671 2.62 -3.05 -29.32
N ASN A 672 3.41 -2.31 -28.55
CA ASN A 672 4.46 -2.86 -27.71
C ASN A 672 4.40 -2.26 -26.30
N TYR A 673 3.76 -2.97 -25.37
CA TYR A 673 3.61 -2.58 -23.97
C TYR A 673 4.94 -2.56 -23.18
N LEU A 674 6.07 -2.97 -23.80
CA LEU A 674 7.41 -2.99 -23.20
C LEU A 674 7.49 -3.72 -21.83
N SER A 675 6.64 -4.74 -21.66
CA SER A 675 6.67 -5.74 -20.58
C SER A 675 6.13 -7.08 -21.11
N THR A 676 6.66 -8.20 -20.62
CA THR A 676 6.07 -9.53 -20.84
C THR A 676 5.02 -9.93 -19.81
N ASP A 677 4.94 -9.22 -18.68
CA ASP A 677 4.13 -9.56 -17.50
C ASP A 677 4.31 -11.00 -16.99
N VAL A 678 5.50 -11.58 -17.21
CA VAL A 678 5.92 -12.84 -16.59
C VAL A 678 6.39 -12.56 -15.17
N ARG A 679 5.98 -13.39 -14.20
CA ARG A 679 6.45 -13.28 -12.80
C ARG A 679 7.90 -13.75 -12.69
N ILE A 680 8.81 -12.84 -12.37
CA ILE A 680 10.25 -13.06 -12.21
C ILE A 680 10.59 -13.17 -10.71
N PRO A 681 11.39 -14.17 -10.28
CA PRO A 681 11.86 -14.27 -8.90
C PRO A 681 12.66 -13.04 -8.46
N ILE A 682 12.42 -12.54 -7.24
CA ILE A 682 13.19 -11.43 -6.63
C ILE A 682 14.69 -11.72 -6.55
N THR A 683 15.06 -13.00 -6.44
CA THR A 683 16.44 -13.50 -6.47
C THR A 683 17.15 -13.24 -7.82
N LEU A 684 16.40 -13.10 -8.92
CA LEU A 684 16.91 -12.68 -10.23
C LEU A 684 16.81 -11.18 -10.44
N VAL A 685 15.75 -10.52 -9.95
CA VAL A 685 15.56 -9.07 -10.13
C VAL A 685 16.56 -8.26 -9.27
N GLY A 686 16.83 -8.69 -8.04
CA GLY A 686 17.78 -8.04 -7.13
C GLY A 686 17.41 -6.60 -6.72
N THR A 687 16.12 -6.26 -6.79
CA THR A 687 15.52 -4.98 -6.37
C THR A 687 15.08 -5.02 -4.90
N ASN A 688 14.49 -3.95 -4.36
CA ASN A 688 13.87 -3.99 -3.03
C ASN A 688 12.75 -5.05 -2.98
N SER A 689 12.73 -5.90 -1.95
CA SER A 689 11.81 -7.05 -1.92
C SER A 689 10.40 -6.79 -1.37
N GLN A 690 10.10 -5.63 -0.77
CA GLN A 690 8.89 -5.38 0.03
C GLN A 690 7.60 -5.72 -0.72
N ARG A 691 7.41 -5.20 -1.94
CA ARG A 691 6.20 -5.45 -2.71
C ARG A 691 6.12 -6.88 -3.28
N ALA A 692 7.25 -7.50 -3.62
CA ALA A 692 7.29 -8.89 -4.08
C ALA A 692 6.87 -9.90 -3.00
N VAL A 693 6.90 -9.52 -1.72
CA VAL A 693 6.52 -10.41 -0.60
C VAL A 693 5.21 -10.02 0.10
N GLY A 694 4.38 -9.21 -0.55
CA GLY A 694 3.01 -8.92 -0.11
C GLY A 694 2.20 -10.21 0.12
N THR A 695 1.35 -10.23 1.14
CA THR A 695 0.56 -11.41 1.52
C THR A 695 -0.96 -11.20 1.50
N ASN A 696 -1.44 -9.97 1.28
CA ASN A 696 -2.88 -9.68 1.14
C ASN A 696 -3.61 -10.49 0.04
N GLY A 697 -2.91 -10.95 -1.01
CA GLY A 697 -3.46 -11.80 -2.09
C GLY A 697 -3.41 -13.30 -1.81
N MET A 698 -3.15 -13.72 -0.57
CA MET A 698 -2.97 -15.13 -0.19
C MET A 698 -4.25 -15.74 0.38
N ARG A 699 -4.24 -17.06 0.55
CA ARG A 699 -5.39 -17.83 1.06
C ARG A 699 -5.87 -17.31 2.42
N GLY A 700 -7.17 -17.09 2.54
CA GLY A 700 -7.83 -16.55 3.73
C GLY A 700 -7.61 -15.05 3.99
N GLN A 701 -6.79 -14.37 3.18
CA GLN A 701 -6.53 -12.93 3.30
C GLN A 701 -7.53 -12.13 2.45
N VAL A 702 -7.59 -10.81 2.64
CA VAL A 702 -8.64 -9.94 2.09
C VAL A 702 -8.79 -10.05 0.55
N TRP A 703 -7.70 -10.21 -0.20
CA TRP A 703 -7.70 -10.30 -1.66
C TRP A 703 -7.53 -11.74 -2.22
N ASP A 704 -7.77 -12.78 -1.41
CA ASP A 704 -7.79 -14.19 -1.84
C ASP A 704 -8.72 -14.40 -3.06
N ASN A 705 -9.93 -13.84 -2.98
CA ASN A 705 -10.94 -13.88 -4.04
C ASN A 705 -10.60 -13.04 -5.28
N PHE A 706 -9.48 -12.30 -5.28
CA PHE A 706 -9.02 -11.44 -6.40
C PHE A 706 -7.68 -11.89 -6.98
N SER A 707 -7.33 -13.17 -6.77
CA SER A 707 -6.06 -13.77 -7.20
C SER A 707 -6.25 -15.26 -7.54
N SER A 708 -5.43 -15.78 -8.45
CA SER A 708 -5.53 -17.14 -8.99
C SER A 708 -5.00 -18.21 -8.04
N GLU A 709 -5.40 -19.45 -8.28
CA GLU A 709 -4.87 -20.62 -7.60
C GLU A 709 -3.42 -20.90 -8.02
N THR A 710 -3.07 -20.62 -9.27
CA THR A 710 -1.68 -20.70 -9.78
C THR A 710 -0.74 -19.69 -9.12
N TYR A 711 -1.21 -18.47 -8.82
CA TYR A 711 -0.45 -17.49 -8.04
C TYR A 711 -0.22 -18.01 -6.61
N LYS A 712 -1.28 -18.51 -5.98
CA LYS A 712 -1.24 -19.12 -4.62
C LYS A 712 -0.51 -20.47 -4.57
N SER A 713 0.05 -20.95 -5.68
CA SER A 713 0.85 -22.18 -5.77
C SER A 713 2.29 -21.96 -6.24
N LEU A 714 2.73 -20.70 -6.45
CA LEU A 714 4.09 -20.42 -6.92
C LEU A 714 5.16 -20.99 -5.96
N PRO A 715 6.25 -21.59 -6.48
CA PRO A 715 7.27 -22.21 -5.65
C PRO A 715 8.06 -21.17 -4.84
N ALA A 716 8.72 -21.62 -3.78
CA ALA A 716 9.63 -20.76 -3.01
C ALA A 716 10.78 -20.26 -3.90
N VAL A 717 11.00 -18.95 -3.94
CA VAL A 717 12.10 -18.35 -4.70
C VAL A 717 13.48 -18.70 -4.14
N GLY A 718 13.56 -19.06 -2.85
CA GLY A 718 14.81 -19.42 -2.18
C GLY A 718 15.39 -18.26 -1.37
N VAL A 719 16.71 -18.17 -1.34
CA VAL A 719 17.45 -17.21 -0.49
C VAL A 719 17.46 -15.82 -1.11
N VAL A 720 17.03 -14.80 -0.35
CA VAL A 720 16.98 -13.39 -0.73
C VAL A 720 17.95 -12.59 0.13
N HIS A 721 19.01 -12.07 -0.49
CA HIS A 721 20.04 -11.28 0.19
C HIS A 721 19.63 -9.81 0.33
N PHE A 722 19.85 -9.23 1.51
CA PHE A 722 19.48 -7.85 1.84
C PHE A 722 20.54 -7.16 2.72
N TYR A 723 20.39 -5.85 2.94
CA TYR A 723 21.25 -5.13 3.88
C TYR A 723 20.57 -4.99 5.25
N ASN A 724 21.15 -5.66 6.24
CA ASN A 724 20.82 -5.59 7.66
C ASN A 724 21.66 -4.48 8.33
N PRO A 725 21.08 -3.31 8.65
CA PRO A 725 21.81 -2.18 9.24
C PRO A 725 22.20 -2.39 10.72
N PHE A 726 21.82 -3.51 11.33
CA PHE A 726 22.16 -3.84 12.73
C PHE A 726 23.22 -4.94 12.85
N ARG A 727 23.66 -5.54 11.72
CA ARG A 727 24.68 -6.59 11.73
C ARG A 727 26.07 -5.97 11.86
N LYS A 728 26.79 -6.32 12.93
CA LYS A 728 28.15 -5.82 13.23
C LYS A 728 29.21 -6.44 12.32
N THR A 729 29.15 -6.13 11.02
CA THR A 729 30.09 -6.55 9.98
C THR A 729 30.24 -5.45 8.93
N SER A 730 31.47 -5.14 8.54
CA SER A 730 31.77 -4.34 7.35
C SER A 730 31.88 -5.18 6.08
N ALA A 731 31.90 -6.52 6.21
CA ALA A 731 31.86 -7.42 5.06
C ALA A 731 30.45 -7.42 4.44
N VAL A 732 30.39 -7.04 3.17
CA VAL A 732 29.23 -7.11 2.29
C VAL A 732 29.58 -7.97 1.08
N ASP A 733 28.56 -8.52 0.40
CA ASP A 733 28.72 -9.15 -0.91
C ASP A 733 28.99 -8.10 -2.01
N LYS A 734 29.17 -8.57 -3.26
CA LYS A 734 29.42 -7.69 -4.43
C LYS A 734 28.23 -6.79 -4.82
N TRP A 735 27.08 -6.95 -4.17
CA TRP A 735 25.85 -6.20 -4.36
C TRP A 735 25.51 -5.30 -3.16
N GLY A 736 26.29 -5.36 -2.07
CA GLY A 736 26.14 -4.58 -0.85
C GLY A 736 25.43 -5.29 0.30
N ASN A 737 24.89 -6.49 0.12
CA ASN A 737 24.16 -7.22 1.17
C ASN A 737 25.11 -7.74 2.25
N ASN A 738 24.61 -7.88 3.48
CA ASN A 738 25.33 -8.50 4.59
C ASN A 738 24.51 -9.57 5.34
N ASP A 739 23.28 -9.85 4.91
CA ASP A 739 22.43 -10.90 5.48
C ASP A 739 21.44 -11.46 4.43
N GLU A 740 20.75 -12.54 4.78
CA GLU A 740 19.70 -13.11 3.93
C GLU A 740 18.53 -13.70 4.72
N TYR A 741 17.37 -13.73 4.07
CA TYR A 741 16.16 -14.43 4.50
C TYR A 741 15.65 -15.31 3.35
N ALA A 742 14.53 -16.02 3.53
CA ALA A 742 13.92 -16.80 2.46
C ALA A 742 12.39 -16.78 2.58
N PRO A 743 11.64 -16.24 1.58
CA PRO A 743 10.20 -16.36 1.53
C PRO A 743 9.75 -17.84 1.44
N PRO A 744 8.60 -18.19 2.04
CA PRO A 744 7.98 -19.49 1.82
C PRO A 744 7.42 -19.60 0.39
N GLY A 745 7.12 -20.82 -0.04
CA GLY A 745 6.34 -21.05 -1.26
C GLY A 745 4.84 -20.83 -1.03
N GLY A 746 4.08 -20.75 -2.11
CA GLY A 746 2.65 -20.47 -2.11
C GLY A 746 2.27 -19.07 -2.60
N GLY A 747 3.18 -18.35 -3.27
CA GLY A 747 2.92 -17.03 -3.86
C GLY A 747 4.01 -15.97 -3.71
N PRO A 748 4.50 -15.68 -2.49
CA PRO A 748 5.43 -14.58 -2.25
C PRO A 748 6.81 -14.77 -2.92
N GLY A 749 7.42 -13.65 -3.32
CA GLY A 749 8.79 -13.57 -3.84
C GLY A 749 8.93 -13.10 -5.29
N TYR A 750 7.88 -12.62 -5.95
CA TYR A 750 7.88 -12.35 -7.39
C TYR A 750 7.54 -10.89 -7.76
N TYR A 751 8.13 -10.42 -8.86
CA TYR A 751 7.74 -9.17 -9.55
C TYR A 751 7.43 -9.48 -11.02
N ARG A 752 6.46 -8.78 -11.63
CA ARG A 752 6.45 -8.60 -13.09
C ARG A 752 7.43 -7.49 -13.49
N PRO A 753 7.90 -7.46 -14.75
CA PRO A 753 8.56 -6.28 -15.30
C PRO A 753 7.66 -5.04 -15.19
N ALA A 754 8.28 -3.88 -15.01
CA ALA A 754 7.64 -2.61 -15.31
C ALA A 754 7.61 -2.42 -16.84
N SER A 755 6.55 -1.78 -17.35
CA SER A 755 6.57 -1.23 -18.70
C SER A 755 7.60 -0.11 -18.78
N LEU A 756 8.26 0.05 -19.93
CA LEU A 756 9.16 1.16 -20.22
C LEU A 756 8.56 2.19 -21.20
N VAL A 757 7.27 2.06 -21.53
CA VAL A 757 6.54 3.00 -22.41
C VAL A 757 6.55 4.40 -21.81
N SER A 758 7.11 5.37 -22.54
CA SER A 758 7.19 6.78 -22.12
C SER A 758 7.78 6.99 -20.71
N VAL A 759 8.76 6.16 -20.33
CA VAL A 759 9.45 6.16 -19.03
C VAL A 759 10.09 7.50 -18.65
N TRP A 760 10.35 8.38 -19.63
CA TRP A 760 10.79 9.76 -19.41
C TRP A 760 9.77 10.60 -18.61
N ALA A 761 8.47 10.33 -18.77
CA ALA A 761 7.39 11.10 -18.16
C ALA A 761 7.09 10.64 -16.72
N THR A 762 7.47 9.42 -16.36
CA THR A 762 7.05 8.75 -15.11
C THR A 762 8.14 8.68 -14.04
N ALA A 763 9.30 9.32 -14.23
CA ALA A 763 10.39 9.35 -13.24
C ALA A 763 9.97 10.14 -11.95
N PRO A 764 10.47 9.81 -10.74
CA PRO A 764 11.48 8.80 -10.39
C PRO A 764 11.11 7.35 -10.70
N LEU A 765 12.06 6.43 -10.59
CA LEU A 765 11.91 5.04 -11.02
C LEU A 765 11.85 4.04 -9.85
N LEU A 766 11.58 2.78 -10.23
CA LEU A 766 11.20 1.63 -9.38
C LEU A 766 9.75 1.72 -8.87
N HIS A 767 9.24 0.58 -8.37
CA HIS A 767 7.86 0.44 -7.90
C HIS A 767 7.48 1.39 -6.76
N ASN A 768 8.45 2.04 -6.13
CA ASN A 768 8.36 2.85 -4.93
C ASN A 768 8.91 4.29 -5.13
N ASN A 769 9.17 4.72 -6.38
CA ASN A 769 9.78 6.01 -6.75
C ASN A 769 11.07 6.41 -5.99
N ALA A 770 11.78 5.44 -5.42
CA ALA A 770 12.97 5.72 -4.60
C ALA A 770 14.25 6.00 -5.41
N LEU A 771 14.23 5.80 -6.73
CA LEU A 771 15.39 5.93 -7.61
C LEU A 771 15.25 7.11 -8.57
N GLY A 772 15.72 8.29 -8.16
CA GLY A 772 15.75 9.49 -8.99
C GLY A 772 15.91 10.77 -8.16
N ILE A 773 15.68 11.92 -8.80
CA ILE A 773 15.35 13.18 -8.12
C ILE A 773 13.87 13.50 -8.29
N TYR A 774 13.29 14.15 -7.28
CA TYR A 774 11.94 14.70 -7.33
C TYR A 774 12.03 16.22 -7.17
N ASN A 775 12.01 16.93 -8.30
CA ASN A 775 12.15 18.39 -8.39
C ASN A 775 10.82 19.15 -8.28
N ARG A 776 9.67 18.44 -8.18
CA ARG A 776 8.29 19.00 -8.19
C ARG A 776 7.91 19.75 -9.47
N ASP A 777 8.66 19.60 -10.55
CA ASP A 777 8.41 20.28 -11.82
C ASP A 777 7.72 19.34 -12.84
N PRO A 778 6.47 19.63 -13.28
CA PRO A 778 5.78 18.89 -14.32
C PRO A 778 6.09 19.35 -15.76
N SER A 779 6.99 20.31 -15.95
CA SER A 779 7.48 20.70 -17.28
C SER A 779 8.26 19.56 -17.97
N VAL A 780 8.42 19.65 -19.30
CA VAL A 780 9.21 18.68 -20.08
C VAL A 780 10.64 18.61 -19.56
N LYS A 781 11.28 19.77 -19.36
CA LYS A 781 12.60 19.92 -18.73
C LYS A 781 12.65 19.25 -17.35
N GLY A 782 11.68 19.52 -16.48
CA GLY A 782 11.62 18.96 -15.13
C GLY A 782 11.56 17.44 -15.11
N ARG A 783 10.74 16.86 -16.00
CA ARG A 783 10.63 15.40 -16.20
C ARG A 783 11.92 14.81 -16.77
N LEU A 784 12.55 15.49 -17.75
CA LEU A 784 13.84 15.08 -18.31
C LEU A 784 14.96 15.07 -17.26
N GLU A 785 15.04 16.07 -16.37
CA GLU A 785 16.01 16.09 -15.27
C GLU A 785 15.82 14.92 -14.29
N ALA A 786 14.57 14.59 -13.96
CA ALA A 786 14.24 13.45 -13.10
C ALA A 786 14.58 12.11 -13.77
N TYR A 787 14.23 11.94 -15.04
CA TYR A 787 14.58 10.78 -15.87
C TYR A 787 16.09 10.61 -16.03
N ASP A 788 16.82 11.71 -16.26
CA ASP A 788 18.25 11.71 -16.50
C ASP A 788 19.03 11.15 -15.31
N ASP A 789 18.71 11.62 -14.10
CA ASP A 789 19.31 11.14 -12.85
C ASP A 789 18.87 9.69 -12.52
N ALA A 790 17.58 9.38 -12.71
CA ALA A 790 17.03 8.07 -12.39
C ALA A 790 17.61 6.95 -13.25
N ILE A 791 17.72 7.13 -14.58
CA ILE A 791 18.33 6.15 -15.49
C ILE A 791 19.84 6.04 -15.26
N ASP A 792 20.53 7.16 -15.04
CA ASP A 792 21.97 7.13 -14.74
C ASP A 792 22.27 6.31 -13.47
N LYS A 793 21.43 6.44 -12.44
CA LYS A 793 21.49 5.62 -11.21
C LYS A 793 21.00 4.18 -11.42
N LEU A 794 20.03 3.94 -12.30
CA LEU A 794 19.58 2.59 -12.64
C LEU A 794 20.68 1.78 -13.33
N PHE A 795 21.41 2.38 -14.27
CA PHE A 795 22.50 1.74 -15.02
C PHE A 795 23.84 1.72 -14.29
N ASN A 796 24.04 2.57 -13.29
CA ASN A 796 25.28 2.65 -12.51
C ASN A 796 24.97 2.63 -11.01
N ASN A 797 25.02 1.45 -10.40
CA ASN A 797 24.61 1.25 -9.02
C ASN A 797 25.55 1.98 -8.04
N SER A 798 26.78 2.26 -8.45
CA SER A 798 27.73 3.13 -7.75
C SER A 798 27.29 4.60 -7.65
N LYS A 799 26.41 5.10 -8.54
CA LYS A 799 25.82 6.45 -8.45
C LYS A 799 24.68 6.55 -7.42
N ARG A 800 24.15 5.42 -6.93
CA ARG A 800 23.07 5.38 -5.93
C ARG A 800 23.59 5.72 -4.53
N ALA A 801 24.79 5.22 -4.19
CA ALA A 801 25.34 5.26 -2.84
C ALA A 801 26.43 6.33 -2.67
N VAL A 802 26.05 7.59 -2.42
CA VAL A 802 27.01 8.67 -2.12
C VAL A 802 27.35 8.73 -0.62
N ILE A 803 28.19 7.79 -0.19
CA ILE A 803 29.03 7.94 1.02
C ILE A 803 30.48 7.92 0.56
N GLY A 804 31.17 9.07 0.60
CA GLY A 804 32.62 9.18 0.36
C GLY A 804 33.08 10.32 -0.54
N THR A 805 32.21 10.94 -1.35
CA THR A 805 32.60 12.01 -2.29
C THR A 805 32.01 13.36 -1.86
N PRO A 806 32.82 14.35 -1.45
CA PRO A 806 32.33 15.71 -1.24
C PRO A 806 31.87 16.31 -2.58
N ALA A 807 30.66 16.88 -2.62
CA ALA A 807 30.21 17.66 -3.76
C ALA A 807 31.09 18.92 -3.88
N TYR A 808 31.89 18.99 -4.95
CA TYR A 808 32.84 20.08 -5.16
C TYR A 808 32.12 21.34 -5.68
N GLY A 809 31.51 22.09 -4.76
CA GLY A 809 30.87 23.38 -5.02
C GLY A 809 29.55 23.56 -4.28
N ALA A 810 29.30 24.76 -3.78
CA ALA A 810 28.07 25.27 -3.17
C ALA A 810 27.48 24.57 -1.91
N ALA A 811 27.54 23.24 -1.77
CA ALA A 811 26.84 22.48 -0.72
C ALA A 811 27.50 22.53 0.69
N ARG A 812 27.80 23.72 1.22
CA ARG A 812 28.54 23.90 2.49
C ARG A 812 27.77 24.60 3.63
N LEU A 813 26.48 24.88 3.47
CA LEU A 813 25.71 25.69 4.43
C LEU A 813 24.59 24.96 5.20
N VAL A 814 24.12 23.79 4.75
CA VAL A 814 22.96 23.09 5.34
C VAL A 814 23.28 21.65 5.77
N ASN A 815 24.57 21.32 5.95
CA ASN A 815 25.02 20.09 6.64
C ASN A 815 24.75 20.12 8.17
N VAL A 816 23.64 20.74 8.59
CA VAL A 816 23.32 21.08 9.99
C VAL A 816 21.85 20.75 10.27
N TYR A 817 21.65 19.76 11.15
CA TYR A 817 20.43 19.30 11.84
C TYR A 817 19.04 19.47 11.16
N PRO A 818 18.24 18.39 10.99
CA PRO A 818 16.94 18.41 10.32
C PRO A 818 15.91 19.49 10.71
N ALA A 819 15.93 20.03 11.93
CA ALA A 819 15.04 21.14 12.30
C ALA A 819 15.37 22.45 11.54
N GLN A 820 16.65 22.68 11.22
CA GLN A 820 17.08 23.79 10.37
C GLN A 820 16.78 23.50 8.89
N LYS A 821 16.88 22.25 8.45
CA LYS A 821 16.44 21.80 7.11
C LYS A 821 14.94 22.02 6.89
N GLU A 822 14.10 21.66 7.88
CA GLU A 822 12.65 21.82 7.82
C GLU A 822 12.23 23.29 7.82
N ALA A 823 12.83 24.12 8.69
CA ALA A 823 12.67 25.57 8.66
C ALA A 823 13.17 26.18 7.33
N PHE A 824 14.34 25.77 6.85
CA PHE A 824 14.91 26.25 5.58
C PHE A 824 13.99 25.96 4.40
N CYS A 825 13.48 24.73 4.24
CA CYS A 825 12.56 24.38 3.15
C CYS A 825 11.17 25.03 3.29
N HIS A 826 10.78 25.47 4.49
CA HIS A 826 9.56 26.26 4.72
C HIS A 826 9.77 27.76 4.39
N GLU A 827 10.94 28.32 4.73
CA GLU A 827 11.32 29.71 4.44
C GLU A 827 11.75 29.92 2.97
N HIS A 828 12.26 28.87 2.32
CA HIS A 828 12.78 28.87 0.95
C HIS A 828 12.03 27.82 0.10
N PRO A 829 10.70 27.90 -0.06
CA PRO A 829 9.90 26.85 -0.70
C PRO A 829 10.20 26.66 -2.20
N ALA A 830 10.85 27.65 -2.83
CA ALA A 830 11.34 27.60 -4.21
C ALA A 830 12.74 26.98 -4.35
N ASP A 831 13.40 26.58 -3.26
CA ASP A 831 14.71 25.94 -3.31
C ASP A 831 14.57 24.49 -3.82
N GLN A 832 15.19 24.23 -4.98
CA GLN A 832 15.17 22.94 -5.67
C GLN A 832 16.31 21.99 -5.24
N SER A 833 17.06 22.31 -4.19
CA SER A 833 18.14 21.46 -3.70
C SER A 833 17.63 20.06 -3.30
N LEU A 834 18.54 19.09 -3.39
CA LEU A 834 18.31 17.71 -2.96
C LEU A 834 17.80 17.61 -1.51
N GLU A 835 18.11 18.58 -0.67
CA GLU A 835 17.67 18.65 0.71
C GLU A 835 16.16 18.90 0.83
N CYS A 836 15.58 19.79 0.01
CA CYS A 836 14.13 20.04 -0.02
C CYS A 836 13.36 19.11 -0.98
N SER A 837 14.06 18.22 -1.71
CA SER A 837 13.47 17.16 -2.55
C SER A 837 12.86 16.00 -1.72
N ALA A 838 12.24 15.02 -2.41
CA ALA A 838 11.44 13.93 -1.81
C ALA A 838 12.03 13.21 -0.58
N LEU A 839 13.36 13.09 -0.53
CA LEU A 839 14.10 12.23 0.40
C LEU A 839 14.20 12.83 1.82
N ARG A 840 13.06 13.27 2.39
CA ARG A 840 12.97 13.86 3.74
C ARG A 840 13.59 12.97 4.81
N GLY A 841 13.41 11.65 4.69
CA GLY A 841 13.94 10.62 5.58
C GLY A 841 15.29 10.00 5.17
N ASP A 842 16.04 10.56 4.21
CA ASP A 842 17.40 10.09 3.89
C ASP A 842 18.44 10.75 4.79
N PHE A 843 19.13 9.94 5.60
CA PHE A 843 20.16 10.37 6.54
C PHE A 843 21.59 10.04 6.09
N ARG A 844 21.81 9.48 4.89
CA ARG A 844 23.14 9.05 4.41
C ARG A 844 24.20 10.15 4.53
N GLN A 845 23.87 11.36 4.10
CA GLN A 845 24.76 12.52 4.18
C GLN A 845 24.99 12.96 5.63
N SER A 846 23.94 13.00 6.46
CA SER A 846 24.03 13.39 7.88
C SER A 846 24.86 12.42 8.71
N PHE A 847 24.75 11.10 8.46
CA PHE A 847 25.58 10.10 9.14
C PHE A 847 27.04 10.13 8.69
N ALA A 848 27.31 10.47 7.42
CA ALA A 848 28.67 10.70 6.93
C ALA A 848 29.28 11.97 7.56
N ALA A 849 28.55 13.09 7.58
CA ALA A 849 28.98 14.33 8.21
C ALA A 849 29.24 14.20 9.73
N ALA A 850 28.49 13.32 10.41
CA ALA A 850 28.66 13.02 11.82
C ALA A 850 29.70 11.90 12.12
N GLY A 851 30.40 11.35 11.11
CA GLY A 851 31.37 10.26 11.29
C GLY A 851 30.78 8.93 11.77
N VAL A 852 29.46 8.76 11.70
CA VAL A 852 28.76 7.53 12.09
C VAL A 852 28.88 6.46 10.98
N ALA A 853 28.92 6.90 9.72
CA ALA A 853 29.06 6.03 8.55
C ALA A 853 30.41 5.28 8.44
N ASP A 854 31.39 5.65 9.26
CA ASP A 854 32.71 5.00 9.35
C ASP A 854 32.77 3.90 10.43
N GLN A 855 31.69 3.70 11.21
CA GLN A 855 31.67 2.72 12.30
C GLN A 855 31.52 1.26 11.78
N PRO A 856 32.23 0.27 12.36
CA PRO A 856 32.16 -1.13 11.92
C PRO A 856 30.75 -1.75 12.01
N GLY A 857 30.05 -1.76 10.88
CA GLY A 857 28.68 -2.29 10.72
C GLY A 857 27.62 -1.23 10.38
N PHE A 858 27.91 0.05 10.55
CA PHE A 858 26.97 1.14 10.26
C PHE A 858 27.33 1.81 8.93
N ARG A 859 26.79 1.32 7.80
CA ARG A 859 27.07 1.87 6.47
C ARG A 859 25.85 1.74 5.56
N ASP A 860 25.02 2.78 5.49
CA ASP A 860 23.86 2.83 4.60
C ASP A 860 24.29 2.75 3.12
N ILE A 861 24.23 1.54 2.55
CA ILE A 861 24.61 1.23 1.16
C ILE A 861 23.66 1.83 0.10
N GLY A 862 22.58 2.47 0.54
CA GLY A 862 21.41 2.83 -0.25
C GLY A 862 20.40 3.54 0.65
N PHE A 863 19.31 4.03 0.07
CA PHE A 863 18.30 4.80 0.77
C PHE A 863 17.47 3.91 1.70
N ILE A 864 17.53 4.18 3.01
CA ILE A 864 16.60 3.65 4.01
C ILE A 864 15.81 4.83 4.55
N TYR A 865 14.48 4.82 4.44
CA TYR A 865 13.67 5.90 5.04
C TYR A 865 13.68 5.79 6.56
N ARG A 866 14.08 6.88 7.21
CA ARG A 866 14.26 6.97 8.66
C ARG A 866 13.48 8.15 9.25
N THR A 867 13.05 8.02 10.51
CA THR A 867 12.25 9.02 11.23
C THR A 867 12.92 10.40 11.23
N THR A 868 12.24 11.44 10.76
CA THR A 868 12.81 12.81 10.65
C THR A 868 12.89 13.56 11.98
N LYS A 869 12.06 13.16 12.96
CA LYS A 869 11.93 13.72 14.31
C LYS A 869 11.84 12.56 15.32
N ASP A 870 12.12 12.84 16.59
CA ASP A 870 11.76 11.91 17.67
C ASP A 870 10.23 11.78 17.69
N SER A 871 9.74 10.53 17.67
CA SER A 871 8.34 10.25 17.34
C SER A 871 7.70 9.24 18.29
N TYR A 872 6.37 9.24 18.35
CA TYR A 872 5.58 8.50 19.32
C TYR A 872 4.47 7.72 18.62
N ILE A 873 4.19 6.50 19.06
CA ILE A 873 3.01 5.75 18.65
C ILE A 873 1.89 6.11 19.63
N ASP A 874 1.00 7.00 19.19
CA ASP A 874 -0.12 7.54 19.97
C ASP A 874 -1.44 6.81 19.68
N PHE A 875 -2.09 6.28 20.72
CA PHE A 875 -3.45 5.74 20.65
C PHE A 875 -4.36 6.41 21.68
N ALA A 876 -5.35 7.16 21.20
CA ALA A 876 -6.35 7.81 22.06
C ALA A 876 -7.16 6.77 22.88
N PRO A 877 -7.61 7.10 24.11
CA PRO A 877 -8.11 6.12 25.08
C PRO A 877 -9.16 5.12 24.58
N ARG A 878 -10.11 5.57 23.74
CA ARG A 878 -11.19 4.70 23.21
C ARG A 878 -10.69 3.52 22.37
N TYR A 879 -9.45 3.58 21.86
CA TYR A 879 -8.86 2.55 21.01
C TYR A 879 -8.08 1.47 21.77
N ILE A 880 -7.88 1.63 23.08
CA ILE A 880 -7.11 0.68 23.90
C ILE A 880 -7.76 -0.71 23.92
N LYS A 881 -9.09 -0.82 24.10
CA LYS A 881 -9.76 -2.13 24.05
C LYS A 881 -9.63 -2.79 22.67
N PRO A 882 -9.94 -2.14 21.53
CA PRO A 882 -9.71 -2.72 20.19
C PRO A 882 -8.28 -3.23 20.00
N LEU A 883 -7.27 -2.40 20.29
CA LEU A 883 -5.85 -2.74 20.19
C LEU A 883 -5.49 -4.00 21.01
N VAL A 884 -5.78 -3.98 22.31
CA VAL A 884 -5.45 -5.09 23.23
C VAL A 884 -6.27 -6.35 22.91
N SER A 885 -7.51 -6.21 22.43
CA SER A 885 -8.38 -7.35 22.10
C SER A 885 -8.10 -7.99 20.75
N GLY A 886 -7.46 -7.29 19.80
CA GLY A 886 -6.87 -7.91 18.62
C GLY A 886 -5.71 -8.82 19.01
N ILE A 887 -4.73 -8.25 19.72
CA ILE A 887 -3.48 -8.94 20.11
C ILE A 887 -3.73 -10.15 21.05
N LEU A 888 -4.64 -10.03 22.02
CA LEU A 888 -4.87 -11.08 23.04
C LEU A 888 -6.14 -11.90 22.82
N GLY A 889 -7.08 -11.42 22.01
CA GLY A 889 -8.45 -11.95 21.94
C GLY A 889 -9.31 -11.50 23.12
N GLU A 890 -10.57 -11.11 22.86
CA GLU A 890 -11.46 -10.50 23.86
C GLU A 890 -11.64 -11.31 25.15
N ARG A 891 -11.63 -12.65 25.07
CA ARG A 891 -11.70 -13.54 26.24
C ARG A 891 -10.51 -13.37 27.18
N LEU A 892 -9.29 -13.31 26.64
CA LEU A 892 -8.07 -13.18 27.43
C LEU A 892 -7.89 -11.75 27.94
N THR A 893 -8.22 -10.74 27.14
CA THR A 893 -8.31 -9.33 27.57
C THR A 893 -9.25 -9.18 28.76
N SER A 894 -10.47 -9.69 28.67
CA SER A 894 -11.44 -9.63 29.77
C SER A 894 -10.96 -10.39 31.01
N PHE A 895 -10.25 -11.50 30.83
CA PHE A 895 -9.65 -12.26 31.92
C PHE A 895 -8.53 -11.49 32.63
N LEU A 896 -7.52 -11.00 31.91
CA LEU A 896 -6.32 -10.38 32.47
C LEU A 896 -6.56 -8.99 33.08
N PHE A 897 -7.50 -8.21 32.52
CA PHE A 897 -7.77 -6.85 32.98
C PHE A 897 -8.92 -6.76 33.98
N ILE A 898 -9.80 -7.77 34.06
CA ILE A 898 -10.98 -7.75 34.95
C ILE A 898 -11.07 -9.02 35.79
N TYR A 899 -11.34 -10.18 35.18
CA TYR A 899 -11.76 -11.36 35.96
C TYR A 899 -10.68 -11.92 36.88
N VAL A 900 -9.40 -11.90 36.50
CA VAL A 900 -8.30 -12.37 37.36
C VAL A 900 -8.22 -11.56 38.65
N TRP A 901 -8.43 -10.24 38.58
CA TRP A 901 -8.42 -9.35 39.74
C TRP A 901 -9.65 -9.55 40.63
N VAL A 902 -10.82 -9.78 40.04
CA VAL A 902 -12.04 -10.14 40.80
C VAL A 902 -11.86 -11.48 41.52
N VAL A 903 -11.29 -12.50 40.85
CA VAL A 903 -11.01 -13.81 41.47
C VAL A 903 -9.97 -13.69 42.59
N LEU A 904 -8.89 -12.92 42.38
CA LEU A 904 -7.89 -12.65 43.42
C LEU A 904 -8.48 -11.90 44.62
N ALA A 905 -9.37 -10.93 44.39
CA ALA A 905 -10.10 -10.24 45.46
C ALA A 905 -11.01 -11.19 46.25
N LEU A 906 -11.75 -12.09 45.58
CA LEU A 906 -12.59 -13.10 46.23
C LEU A 906 -11.76 -14.10 47.05
N ILE A 907 -10.63 -14.57 46.52
CA ILE A 907 -9.70 -15.45 47.25
C ILE A 907 -9.14 -14.72 48.48
N ALA A 908 -8.66 -13.48 48.32
CA ALA A 908 -8.19 -12.67 49.44
C ALA A 908 -9.28 -12.45 50.51
N PHE A 909 -10.53 -12.23 50.10
CA PHE A 909 -11.67 -12.07 51.02
C PHE A 909 -11.92 -13.33 51.87
N VAL A 910 -11.93 -14.51 51.26
CA VAL A 910 -12.02 -15.79 52.00
C VAL A 910 -10.83 -15.96 52.96
N LEU A 911 -9.63 -15.56 52.53
CA LEU A 911 -8.42 -15.66 53.36
C LEU A 911 -8.41 -14.72 54.58
N ILE A 912 -9.23 -13.65 54.62
CA ILE A 912 -9.46 -12.86 55.85
C ILE A 912 -10.02 -13.75 56.97
N PHE A 913 -10.99 -14.59 56.66
CA PHE A 913 -11.62 -15.46 57.66
C PHE A 913 -10.65 -16.55 58.13
N VAL A 914 -9.94 -17.18 57.19
CA VAL A 914 -8.88 -18.19 57.45
C VAL A 914 -7.74 -17.61 58.28
N GLY A 915 -7.28 -16.39 57.98
CA GLY A 915 -6.36 -15.61 58.81
C GLY A 915 -4.96 -16.20 59.04
N GLN A 916 -4.55 -17.23 58.29
CA GLN A 916 -3.27 -17.93 58.50
C GLN A 916 -2.07 -17.15 57.94
N PRO A 917 -1.07 -16.79 58.78
CA PRO A 917 0.15 -16.10 58.33
C PRO A 917 0.92 -16.81 57.21
N ARG A 918 0.97 -18.15 57.22
CA ARG A 918 1.67 -18.93 56.17
C ARG A 918 1.09 -18.74 54.77
N LEU A 919 -0.21 -18.46 54.65
CA LEU A 919 -0.85 -18.19 53.35
C LEU A 919 -0.53 -16.76 52.86
N ALA A 920 -0.42 -15.80 53.77
CA ALA A 920 0.05 -14.45 53.43
C ALA A 920 1.52 -14.48 52.99
N GLY A 921 2.36 -15.24 53.71
CA GLY A 921 3.76 -15.49 53.32
C GLY A 921 3.88 -16.18 51.96
N GLY A 922 3.03 -17.19 51.68
CA GLY A 922 2.97 -17.85 50.38
C GLY A 922 2.59 -16.92 49.22
N LEU A 923 1.57 -16.07 49.41
CA LEU A 923 1.16 -15.10 48.39
C LEU A 923 2.25 -14.04 48.14
N LEU A 924 2.90 -13.54 49.19
CA LEU A 924 4.01 -12.59 49.07
C LEU A 924 5.25 -13.21 48.40
N ALA A 925 5.57 -14.47 48.69
CA ALA A 925 6.65 -15.19 48.03
C ALA A 925 6.34 -15.42 46.54
N LEU A 926 5.08 -15.75 46.20
CA LEU A 926 4.64 -15.88 44.80
C LEU A 926 4.71 -14.53 44.06
N LEU A 927 4.24 -13.44 44.67
CA LEU A 927 4.33 -12.09 44.09
C LEU A 927 5.79 -11.65 43.92
N ALA A 928 6.67 -11.93 44.88
CA ALA A 928 8.10 -11.67 44.76
C ALA A 928 8.72 -12.47 43.60
N ALA A 929 8.40 -13.76 43.47
CA ALA A 929 8.90 -14.61 42.40
C ALA A 929 8.38 -14.17 41.01
N VAL A 930 7.08 -13.85 40.89
CA VAL A 930 6.48 -13.33 39.64
C VAL A 930 7.11 -12.00 39.25
N LEU A 931 7.26 -11.05 40.19
CA LEU A 931 7.84 -9.75 39.89
C LEU A 931 9.33 -9.84 39.53
N ALA A 932 10.10 -10.67 40.22
CA ALA A 932 11.48 -11.01 39.86
C ALA A 932 11.56 -11.64 38.45
N THR A 933 10.65 -12.55 38.13
CA THR A 933 10.59 -13.17 36.79
C THR A 933 10.26 -12.13 35.72
N VAL A 934 9.25 -11.26 35.95
CA VAL A 934 8.87 -10.20 35.00
C VAL A 934 10.02 -9.21 34.78
N LEU A 935 10.68 -8.74 35.85
CA LEU A 935 11.85 -7.86 35.75
C LEU A 935 12.97 -8.50 34.92
N ARG A 936 13.25 -9.78 35.15
CA ARG A 936 14.33 -10.52 34.48
C ARG A 936 14.00 -10.91 33.03
N VAL A 937 12.75 -11.24 32.72
CA VAL A 937 12.28 -11.63 31.37
C VAL A 937 12.12 -10.41 30.47
N THR A 938 11.61 -9.29 31.00
CA THR A 938 11.57 -8.02 30.26
C THR A 938 12.93 -7.35 30.13
N GLY A 939 13.91 -7.73 30.96
CA GLY A 939 15.24 -7.13 31.03
C GLY A 939 15.24 -5.67 31.51
N VAL A 940 14.13 -5.17 32.08
CA VAL A 940 14.05 -3.82 32.65
C VAL A 940 15.01 -3.68 33.84
N ASP A 941 15.39 -4.79 34.48
CA ASP A 941 16.43 -4.82 35.51
C ASP A 941 17.82 -4.40 35.04
N THR A 942 18.15 -4.56 33.74
CA THR A 942 19.43 -4.06 33.19
C THR A 942 19.42 -2.54 32.98
N VAL A 943 18.24 -1.91 32.90
CA VAL A 943 18.08 -0.46 32.80
C VAL A 943 17.99 0.18 34.18
N PHE A 944 17.25 -0.44 35.11
CA PHE A 944 16.94 0.06 36.45
C PHE A 944 17.12 -1.03 37.53
N TRP A 945 18.38 -1.37 37.82
CA TRP A 945 18.75 -2.44 38.78
C TRP A 945 18.07 -2.34 40.16
N TRP A 946 17.77 -1.11 40.62
CA TRP A 946 17.15 -0.85 41.91
C TRP A 946 15.72 -1.40 42.04
N LEU A 947 15.04 -1.74 40.92
CA LEU A 947 13.73 -2.38 40.95
C LEU A 947 13.75 -3.75 41.63
N TRP A 948 14.91 -4.43 41.71
CA TRP A 948 15.10 -5.65 42.50
C TRP A 948 14.86 -5.46 44.01
N LEU A 949 14.85 -4.23 44.53
CA LEU A 949 14.44 -3.95 45.90
C LEU A 949 12.97 -4.29 46.17
N ILE A 950 12.10 -4.22 45.16
CA ILE A 950 10.65 -4.51 45.31
C ILE A 950 10.40 -6.01 45.61
N PRO A 951 10.84 -6.98 44.78
CA PRO A 951 10.71 -8.40 45.12
C PRO A 951 11.52 -8.78 46.36
N LEU A 952 12.66 -8.13 46.64
CA LEU A 952 13.42 -8.35 47.87
C LEU A 952 12.61 -7.97 49.13
N VAL A 953 11.96 -6.80 49.13
CA VAL A 953 11.10 -6.36 50.25
C VAL A 953 9.87 -7.27 50.41
N LEU A 954 9.23 -7.68 49.30
CA LEU A 954 8.14 -8.65 49.33
C LEU A 954 8.60 -10.00 49.91
N PHE A 955 9.80 -10.47 49.57
CA PHE A 955 10.40 -11.70 50.10
C PHE A 955 10.74 -11.58 51.60
N VAL A 956 11.22 -10.42 52.07
CA VAL A 956 11.45 -10.17 53.51
C VAL A 956 10.13 -10.22 54.29
N PHE A 957 9.05 -9.61 53.77
CA PHE A 957 7.73 -9.74 54.40
C PHE A 957 7.19 -11.17 54.34
N ALA A 958 7.40 -11.91 53.25
CA ALA A 958 7.05 -13.32 53.17
C ALA A 958 7.77 -14.15 54.26
N ALA A 959 9.09 -13.98 54.38
CA ALA A 959 9.90 -14.63 55.40
C ALA A 959 9.43 -14.28 56.84
N ALA A 960 9.05 -13.03 57.09
CA ALA A 960 8.47 -12.62 58.38
C ALA A 960 7.14 -13.36 58.68
N PHE A 961 6.25 -13.46 57.70
CA PHE A 961 4.98 -14.19 57.86
C PHE A 961 5.16 -15.71 58.07
N PHE A 962 6.20 -16.31 57.48
CA PHE A 962 6.58 -17.71 57.80
C PHE A 962 7.23 -17.83 59.20
N ARG A 963 8.04 -16.85 59.62
CA ARG A 963 8.78 -16.84 60.89
C ARG A 963 7.91 -16.56 62.12
N PHE A 964 6.76 -15.89 61.94
CA PHE A 964 5.82 -15.51 63.00
C PHE A 964 4.41 -16.10 62.76
N PRO A 965 4.22 -17.43 62.89
CA PRO A 965 2.97 -18.12 62.56
C PRO A 965 1.74 -17.70 63.41
N ASN A 966 1.95 -16.96 64.50
CA ASN A 966 0.89 -16.47 65.38
C ASN A 966 0.38 -15.06 65.00
N ALA A 967 0.95 -14.41 63.96
CA ALA A 967 0.64 -13.05 63.54
C ALA A 967 -0.72 -12.90 62.81
N GLN A 968 -1.78 -13.55 63.30
CA GLN A 968 -3.10 -13.63 62.65
C GLN A 968 -3.73 -12.25 62.37
N ARG A 969 -3.59 -11.27 63.28
CA ARG A 969 -4.08 -9.91 63.07
C ARG A 969 -3.43 -9.25 61.85
N SER A 970 -2.10 -9.37 61.72
CA SER A 970 -1.34 -8.82 60.59
C SER A 970 -1.65 -9.55 59.28
N ALA A 971 -1.86 -10.86 59.32
CA ALA A 971 -2.27 -11.64 58.14
C ALA A 971 -3.68 -11.22 57.66
N ARG A 972 -4.62 -11.03 58.58
CA ARG A 972 -5.96 -10.51 58.25
C ARG A 972 -5.91 -9.09 57.68
N ALA A 973 -5.11 -8.20 58.26
CA ALA A 973 -4.92 -6.84 57.74
C ALA A 973 -4.31 -6.84 56.33
N PHE A 974 -3.32 -7.70 56.07
CA PHE A 974 -2.75 -7.91 54.74
C PHE A 974 -3.78 -8.41 53.72
N PHE A 975 -4.63 -9.39 54.09
CA PHE A 975 -5.69 -9.87 53.19
C PHE A 975 -6.77 -8.81 52.95
N VAL A 976 -7.17 -8.01 53.96
CA VAL A 976 -8.06 -6.85 53.77
C VAL A 976 -7.46 -5.86 52.77
N ALA A 977 -6.19 -5.48 52.94
CA ALA A 977 -5.48 -4.60 52.01
C ALA A 977 -5.39 -5.21 50.59
N SER A 978 -5.20 -6.52 50.50
CA SER A 978 -5.17 -7.26 49.22
C SER A 978 -6.52 -7.24 48.51
N VAL A 979 -7.65 -7.38 49.23
CA VAL A 979 -9.00 -7.23 48.64
C VAL A 979 -9.16 -5.84 48.03
N VAL A 980 -8.80 -4.79 48.77
CA VAL A 980 -8.89 -3.40 48.26
C VAL A 980 -7.97 -3.19 47.05
N ALA A 981 -6.73 -3.66 47.11
CA ALA A 981 -5.77 -3.53 46.01
C ALA A 981 -6.23 -4.29 44.75
N PHE A 982 -6.68 -5.54 44.87
CA PHE A 982 -7.16 -6.31 43.72
C PHE A 982 -8.47 -5.75 43.15
N ALA A 983 -9.41 -5.30 43.98
CA ALA A 983 -10.62 -4.62 43.51
C ALA A 983 -10.28 -3.31 42.78
N ALA A 984 -9.33 -2.52 43.29
CA ALA A 984 -8.85 -1.30 42.64
C ALA A 984 -8.14 -1.62 41.30
N MET A 985 -7.30 -2.65 41.23
CA MET A 985 -6.63 -3.07 40.00
C MET A 985 -7.62 -3.55 38.93
N GLY A 986 -8.65 -4.32 39.30
CA GLY A 986 -9.72 -4.70 38.37
C GLY A 986 -10.58 -3.51 37.91
N GLY A 987 -10.80 -2.53 38.80
CA GLY A 987 -11.46 -1.27 38.47
C GLY A 987 -10.65 -0.40 37.50
N LEU A 988 -9.33 -0.29 37.72
CA LEU A 988 -8.39 0.40 36.84
C LEU A 988 -8.24 -0.31 35.49
N GLY A 989 -8.11 -1.64 35.48
CA GLY A 989 -8.05 -2.45 34.27
C GLY A 989 -9.32 -2.32 33.42
N LYS A 990 -10.50 -2.30 34.06
CA LYS A 990 -11.75 -1.96 33.38
C LYS A 990 -11.76 -0.51 32.89
N ALA A 991 -11.37 0.47 33.70
CA ALA A 991 -11.35 1.88 33.29
C ALA A 991 -10.40 2.14 32.10
N LEU A 992 -9.29 1.41 32.02
CA LEU A 992 -8.35 1.45 30.90
C LEU A 992 -8.99 0.90 29.61
N LEU A 993 -9.66 -0.27 29.68
CA LEU A 993 -10.36 -0.86 28.54
C LEU A 993 -11.62 -0.07 28.13
N ASP A 994 -12.29 0.58 29.09
CA ASP A 994 -13.42 1.48 28.82
C ASP A 994 -12.98 2.83 28.21
N GLY A 995 -11.67 3.06 28.01
CA GLY A 995 -11.14 4.32 27.48
C GLY A 995 -11.28 5.52 28.41
N ARG A 996 -11.35 5.29 29.73
CA ARG A 996 -11.57 6.31 30.79
C ARG A 996 -10.30 6.74 31.51
N LEU A 997 -9.15 6.25 31.09
CA LEU A 997 -7.82 6.63 31.58
C LEU A 997 -7.02 7.26 30.43
N ILE A 998 -5.74 7.55 30.67
CA ILE A 998 -4.81 8.08 29.65
C ILE A 998 -4.69 7.15 28.43
N GLY A 999 -4.32 7.73 27.28
CA GLY A 999 -4.01 7.00 26.06
C GLY A 999 -2.75 6.14 26.21
N ILE A 1000 -2.49 5.29 25.20
CA ILE A 1000 -1.20 4.62 25.08
C ILE A 1000 -0.27 5.51 24.27
N ASP A 1001 0.91 5.75 24.81
CA ASP A 1001 1.99 6.53 24.21
C ASP A 1001 3.29 5.71 24.30
N ILE A 1002 3.80 5.27 23.14
CA ILE A 1002 5.05 4.50 23.03
C ILE A 1002 6.08 5.34 22.26
N GLY A 1003 7.02 5.92 23.01
CA GLY A 1003 8.14 6.69 22.48
C GLY A 1003 8.93 7.40 23.59
N PRO A 1004 9.91 8.27 23.26
CA PRO A 1004 10.32 8.60 21.91
C PRO A 1004 11.01 7.41 21.22
N ILE A 1005 10.60 7.18 19.97
CA ILE A 1005 11.33 6.45 18.95
C ILE A 1005 12.32 7.46 18.35
N PRO A 1006 13.65 7.29 18.52
CA PRO A 1006 14.60 8.32 18.15
C PRO A 1006 14.61 8.64 16.65
N ARG A 1007 14.85 9.90 16.32
CA ARG A 1007 15.17 10.39 14.98
C ARG A 1007 16.30 9.57 14.34
N GLY A 1008 16.09 9.13 13.11
CA GLY A 1008 17.03 8.28 12.36
C GLY A 1008 16.72 6.77 12.46
N THR A 1009 15.64 6.39 13.14
CA THR A 1009 15.17 4.99 13.21
C THR A 1009 14.51 4.60 11.87
N PRO A 1010 14.85 3.47 11.24
CA PRO A 1010 14.16 3.02 10.03
C PRO A 1010 12.67 2.81 10.29
N VAL A 1011 11.80 3.41 9.48
CA VAL A 1011 10.33 3.32 9.66
C VAL A 1011 9.86 1.86 9.55
N ASN A 1012 10.41 1.11 8.60
CA ASN A 1012 10.05 -0.28 8.34
C ASN A 1012 10.53 -1.24 9.44
N LEU A 1013 11.35 -0.78 10.41
CA LEU A 1013 11.68 -1.55 11.62
C LEU A 1013 10.46 -1.79 12.52
N LEU A 1014 9.49 -0.88 12.48
CA LEU A 1014 8.26 -0.95 13.28
C LEU A 1014 7.04 -1.26 12.40
N MET A 1015 6.99 -0.74 11.17
CA MET A 1015 5.86 -0.98 10.28
C MET A 1015 5.79 -2.38 9.67
N ASN A 1016 6.92 -3.11 9.62
CA ASN A 1016 6.95 -4.47 9.06
C ASN A 1016 6.88 -5.57 10.13
N ILE A 1017 6.55 -5.26 11.40
CA ILE A 1017 6.45 -6.28 12.47
C ILE A 1017 5.28 -7.24 12.17
N ASP A 1018 5.55 -8.54 12.10
CA ASP A 1018 4.54 -9.58 11.96
C ASP A 1018 3.86 -9.88 13.31
N PRO A 1019 2.53 -9.71 13.45
CA PRO A 1019 1.81 -10.14 14.65
C PRO A 1019 1.77 -11.67 14.81
N ASP A 1020 1.85 -12.41 13.69
CA ASP A 1020 1.87 -13.89 13.67
C ASP A 1020 3.30 -14.46 13.84
N ALA A 1021 4.29 -13.60 14.11
CA ALA A 1021 5.67 -14.02 14.41
C ALA A 1021 5.73 -15.05 15.57
N PRO A 1022 6.71 -15.97 15.57
CA PRO A 1022 6.89 -16.92 16.66
C PRO A 1022 6.92 -16.21 18.02
N THR A 1023 6.06 -16.63 18.95
CA THR A 1023 5.75 -15.86 20.18
C THR A 1023 6.96 -15.45 21.00
N VAL A 1024 8.03 -16.26 21.00
CA VAL A 1024 9.32 -15.95 21.65
C VAL A 1024 10.00 -14.73 21.01
N ASP A 1025 9.99 -14.64 19.69
CA ASP A 1025 10.60 -13.53 18.95
C ASP A 1025 9.74 -12.27 19.02
N LEU A 1026 8.40 -12.40 19.04
CA LEU A 1026 7.51 -11.26 19.32
C LEU A 1026 7.73 -10.70 20.74
N LEU A 1027 7.92 -11.57 21.75
CA LEU A 1027 8.28 -11.16 23.11
C LEU A 1027 9.67 -10.50 23.18
N HIS A 1028 10.64 -10.98 22.40
CA HIS A 1028 11.94 -10.31 22.26
C HIS A 1028 11.83 -8.95 21.56
N ALA A 1029 10.99 -8.83 20.53
CA ALA A 1029 10.74 -7.58 19.81
C ALA A 1029 10.11 -6.52 20.74
N VAL A 1030 9.04 -6.87 21.45
CA VAL A 1030 8.35 -5.98 22.41
C VAL A 1030 9.26 -5.61 23.59
N SER A 1031 10.03 -6.55 24.16
CA SER A 1031 10.97 -6.24 25.24
C SER A 1031 12.21 -5.48 24.78
N GLY A 1032 12.66 -5.67 23.52
CA GLY A 1032 13.70 -4.86 22.88
C GLY A 1032 13.26 -3.42 22.69
N LEU A 1033 12.07 -3.20 22.11
CA LEU A 1033 11.46 -1.88 21.95
C LEU A 1033 11.27 -1.17 23.31
N LEU A 1034 10.71 -1.86 24.31
CA LEU A 1034 10.52 -1.30 25.65
C LEU A 1034 11.85 -0.90 26.31
N ARG A 1035 12.88 -1.75 26.25
CA ARG A 1035 14.22 -1.43 26.80
C ARG A 1035 14.87 -0.28 26.04
N GLY A 1036 14.75 -0.24 24.71
CA GLY A 1036 15.21 0.88 23.88
C GLY A 1036 14.58 2.21 24.31
N VAL A 1037 13.24 2.27 24.37
CA VAL A 1037 12.51 3.47 24.84
C VAL A 1037 12.89 3.86 26.27
N LEU A 1038 13.04 2.90 27.19
CA LEU A 1038 13.44 3.17 28.57
C LEU A 1038 14.89 3.68 28.70
N LEU A 1039 15.82 3.23 27.85
CA LEU A 1039 17.18 3.77 27.77
C LEU A 1039 17.16 5.21 27.26
N VAL A 1040 16.45 5.48 26.16
CA VAL A 1040 16.32 6.84 25.61
C VAL A 1040 15.70 7.80 26.63
N ARG A 1041 14.64 7.38 27.33
CA ARG A 1041 14.02 8.16 28.43
C ARG A 1041 14.92 8.34 29.66
N ARG A 1042 15.94 7.49 29.86
CA ARG A 1042 16.88 7.57 31.00
C ARG A 1042 18.09 8.46 30.69
N ASP A 1043 18.64 8.31 29.49
CA ASP A 1043 19.92 8.90 29.10
C ASP A 1043 19.77 10.12 28.16
N ASP A 1044 18.51 10.45 27.79
CA ASP A 1044 17.99 11.63 27.05
C ASP A 1044 19.05 12.69 26.65
N PRO A 1045 19.77 12.45 25.52
CA PRO A 1045 20.84 13.31 25.06
C PRO A 1045 20.27 14.55 24.34
N LYS A 1046 19.89 15.56 25.14
CA LYS A 1046 19.42 16.88 24.69
C LYS A 1046 20.48 17.73 23.97
N ASP A 1047 21.61 17.12 23.60
CA ASP A 1047 22.66 17.68 22.76
C ASP A 1047 22.41 17.48 21.25
N GLY A 1048 21.41 16.67 20.88
CA GLY A 1048 21.03 16.40 19.48
C GLY A 1048 21.89 15.35 18.78
N SER A 1049 22.77 14.66 19.52
CA SER A 1049 23.61 13.56 19.01
C SER A 1049 22.81 12.30 18.67
N PHE A 1050 23.42 11.42 17.86
CA PHE A 1050 22.84 10.10 17.54
C PHE A 1050 23.06 9.05 18.66
N LYS A 1051 23.44 9.44 19.89
CA LYS A 1051 23.68 8.49 20.99
C LYS A 1051 22.41 7.69 21.37
N ALA A 1052 21.28 8.37 21.51
CA ALA A 1052 19.99 7.72 21.76
C ALA A 1052 19.60 6.76 20.64
N LEU A 1053 20.00 7.07 19.40
CA LEU A 1053 19.73 6.22 18.25
C LEU A 1053 20.57 4.92 18.28
N ASP A 1054 21.87 4.98 18.60
CA ASP A 1054 22.68 3.75 18.80
C ASP A 1054 22.10 2.89 19.92
N GLU A 1055 21.81 3.49 21.07
CA GLU A 1055 21.32 2.75 22.24
C GLU A 1055 19.95 2.09 21.98
N PHE A 1056 19.06 2.78 21.26
CA PHE A 1056 17.79 2.22 20.81
C PHE A 1056 17.98 1.11 19.75
N GLN A 1057 18.74 1.38 18.68
CA GLN A 1057 18.95 0.42 17.59
C GLN A 1057 19.69 -0.84 18.05
N ARG A 1058 20.62 -0.72 19.01
CA ARG A 1058 21.36 -1.85 19.59
C ARG A 1058 20.47 -2.80 20.38
N GLU A 1059 19.52 -2.29 21.16
CA GLU A 1059 18.64 -3.13 22.00
C GLU A 1059 17.36 -3.60 21.30
N ALA A 1060 16.80 -2.77 20.40
CA ALA A 1060 15.54 -3.04 19.73
C ALA A 1060 15.72 -3.58 18.29
N GLY A 1061 16.70 -3.06 17.55
CA GLY A 1061 16.90 -3.32 16.11
C GLY A 1061 16.95 -4.80 15.72
N PRO A 1062 17.89 -5.60 16.27
CA PRO A 1062 18.00 -7.03 15.96
C PRO A 1062 16.76 -7.85 16.30
N ALA A 1063 16.03 -7.48 17.36
CA ALA A 1063 14.84 -8.21 17.81
C ALA A 1063 13.61 -7.88 16.96
N LEU A 1064 13.41 -6.60 16.65
CA LEU A 1064 12.37 -6.12 15.74
C LEU A 1064 12.58 -6.63 14.31
N LEU A 1065 13.81 -6.59 13.80
CA LEU A 1065 14.14 -7.12 12.47
C LEU A 1065 13.87 -8.64 12.37
N LYS A 1066 14.10 -9.41 13.45
CA LYS A 1066 13.80 -10.84 13.47
C LYS A 1066 12.30 -11.15 13.39
N ALA A 1067 11.47 -10.29 13.96
CA ALA A 1067 10.01 -10.35 13.89
C ALA A 1067 9.42 -9.63 12.66
N SER A 1068 10.24 -9.29 11.66
CA SER A 1068 9.78 -8.54 10.47
C SER A 1068 9.32 -9.45 9.33
N LYS A 1069 8.19 -9.10 8.71
CA LYS A 1069 7.70 -9.70 7.46
C LYS A 1069 8.57 -9.40 6.24
N CYS A 1070 9.25 -8.26 6.22
CA CYS A 1070 10.22 -7.94 5.18
C CYS A 1070 11.39 -7.17 5.79
N PRO A 1071 12.56 -7.82 5.97
CA PRO A 1071 13.72 -7.20 6.61
C PRO A 1071 14.56 -6.35 5.63
N ASP A 1072 14.30 -6.38 4.32
CA ASP A 1072 14.95 -5.48 3.35
C ASP A 1072 14.36 -4.08 3.42
N PHE A 1073 15.15 -3.12 3.89
CA PHE A 1073 14.74 -1.72 4.05
C PHE A 1073 15.34 -0.76 3.01
N VAL A 1074 16.16 -1.25 2.05
CA VAL A 1074 16.85 -0.38 1.08
C VAL A 1074 15.96 -0.12 -0.12
N LEU A 1075 15.40 1.09 -0.22
CA LEU A 1075 14.34 1.46 -1.17
C LEU A 1075 14.87 1.75 -2.58
N ASP A 1076 16.00 2.46 -2.71
CA ASP A 1076 16.60 2.86 -4.00
C ASP A 1076 17.37 1.71 -4.71
N ARG A 1077 17.19 0.48 -4.24
CA ARG A 1077 17.77 -0.73 -4.80
C ARG A 1077 17.07 -1.09 -6.12
N GLY A 1078 17.51 -0.51 -7.23
CA GLY A 1078 17.16 -1.00 -8.57
C GLY A 1078 17.89 -2.30 -8.93
N HIS A 1079 17.45 -2.95 -10.02
CA HIS A 1079 18.06 -4.17 -10.53
C HIS A 1079 19.50 -3.99 -11.07
N TRP A 1080 20.15 -5.09 -11.45
CA TRP A 1080 21.57 -5.14 -11.80
C TRP A 1080 21.87 -5.41 -13.29
N PHE A 1081 20.86 -5.68 -14.13
CA PHE A 1081 21.02 -6.14 -15.53
C PHE A 1081 21.86 -5.23 -16.44
N ALA A 1082 21.86 -3.92 -16.20
CA ALA A 1082 22.61 -2.93 -16.99
C ALA A 1082 24.02 -2.61 -16.43
N GLN A 1083 24.38 -3.14 -15.25
CA GLN A 1083 25.62 -2.76 -14.53
C GLN A 1083 26.90 -3.22 -15.26
N THR A 1084 26.83 -4.27 -16.10
CA THR A 1084 27.97 -4.80 -16.87
C THR A 1084 28.10 -4.21 -18.27
N LEU A 1085 27.15 -3.36 -18.71
CA LEU A 1085 27.25 -2.64 -19.97
C LEU A 1085 28.42 -1.64 -19.95
N THR A 1086 29.05 -1.45 -21.09
CA THR A 1086 30.02 -0.35 -21.28
C THR A 1086 29.33 1.02 -21.14
N ASP A 1087 30.08 2.07 -20.80
CA ASP A 1087 29.47 3.40 -20.62
C ASP A 1087 28.92 3.98 -21.95
N ASP A 1088 29.47 3.55 -23.08
CA ASP A 1088 28.89 3.78 -24.41
C ASP A 1088 27.57 3.04 -24.60
N GLU A 1089 27.49 1.73 -24.29
CA GLU A 1089 26.24 0.98 -24.36
C GLU A 1089 25.16 1.53 -23.42
N LYS A 1090 25.53 2.06 -22.24
CA LYS A 1090 24.60 2.74 -21.32
C LYS A 1090 24.07 4.05 -21.90
N ARG A 1091 24.96 4.89 -22.47
CA ARG A 1091 24.61 6.15 -23.15
C ARG A 1091 23.68 5.90 -24.34
N GLN A 1092 24.01 4.89 -25.14
CA GLN A 1092 23.21 4.43 -26.28
C GLN A 1092 21.84 3.91 -25.84
N LEU A 1093 21.79 3.02 -24.84
CA LEU A 1093 20.54 2.49 -24.29
C LEU A 1093 19.64 3.61 -23.74
N LYS A 1094 20.20 4.62 -23.08
CA LYS A 1094 19.47 5.79 -22.59
C LYS A 1094 18.87 6.62 -23.73
N ALA A 1095 19.65 6.90 -24.77
CA ALA A 1095 19.18 7.57 -25.99
C ALA A 1095 18.11 6.76 -26.76
N PHE A 1096 18.10 5.43 -26.63
CA PHE A 1096 17.05 4.58 -27.17
C PHE A 1096 15.76 4.62 -26.32
N LEU A 1097 15.87 4.54 -24.99
CA LEU A 1097 14.71 4.67 -24.09
C LEU A 1097 13.99 6.04 -24.23
N GLU A 1098 14.71 7.09 -24.62
CA GLU A 1098 14.13 8.40 -24.96
C GLU A 1098 13.20 8.38 -26.19
N THR A 1099 13.16 7.30 -26.97
CA THR A 1099 12.30 7.17 -28.17
C THR A 1099 11.01 6.36 -27.96
N LEU A 1100 10.77 5.85 -26.74
CA LEU A 1100 9.72 4.87 -26.42
C LEU A 1100 8.45 5.50 -25.79
#